data_AF-A0A7X0XI01-F1
#
_entry.id   AF-A0A7X0XI01-F1
#
_cell.length_a   1.000
_cell.length_b   1.000
_cell.length_c   1.000
_cell.angle_alpha   90.00
_cell.angle_beta   90.00
_cell.angle_gamma   90.00
#
_symmetry.space_group_name_H-M   'P 1'
#
loop_
_entity.id
_entity.type
_entity.pdbx_description
1 polymer ?
#
loop_
_entity_poly.entity_id
_entity_poly.type
_entity_poly.pdbx_seq_one_letter_code
_entity_poly.pdbx_strand_id
1 'polypeptide(L)'
;MSNHKLVQKTLKITAVGAIAFSVLAQPLSLVASAAETTSTNKVEGKLLQTNAQSTELLVNNCMNPISVTDTTSKQLFPNWQQVLVVNPTVVSISSVGADTQLTMKSSANSNQTYTFGSSNTNSTIQNWYDTANKQYRVFVRNISGGPTERIAFYQDVTTVIGKTYSLQNLPVIYTSSVKGVVASDANTGVQITNTTGSFTATSNKTRITVFLGNGESNYSSIQASASDATSGKIGISLTETIDIDSLKADIDALFLNNLPTSNAIKTTTNQAAIDTLQKQIDKLEASTTKTALQNELNLAQELLNARIADEANQTAAKTAINDLFIDNNPANHIKDTTNQAAIDAAQTKVDAVTDATVKAELQAQVDKAQAELDARNAEKQRETDATAAINNLFIDNNPANHIKDTTNQAAIDAAQAKVDAVTDATKKAEMQAQVDKAQAELDAKNAEKQRETEAKTSVDNLFIDNNSANHIKDTTNQAAIDAAQAKVNAVTDATTKAELQTKVDKAQAELNARTSEAQREAEAKTSVNNLFIDNNPANHIKDTTTQAIIDAAQTKVNAVTDATVKAELQAQVDKAQAELDAKKAEKQREADAKAAVNDLFIGNDPANNIKDTTTQATIDAAQAKVDAVTDPTVKAELQKEIDKAQSQLDSIIPIVGTAAKYTVGDLYITGTYTGPATGLSLDVNGKRYYGGEIKDGKFKFYGLDKALKVGDVVKLNLYNANKEIKQTINIQVVEPLKVTVADYKIGDSNINATFNNSDITKVGVVVDGKKYWGGDVADGKVKFYALDKIKSASSVVTMNFYDADNNLLATKQVKLLASYAGEVTTANYKVGENNITGAFTGDVKQVAISINGTKYYGGTVSATAGTYKFYVLDKKIKATDTVIVYGYDPEGKQLSQKTVTITE
;
A
#
# COMPACT_ATOMS: atom_id res chain seq x y z
N MET A 1 -35.41 13.81 12.08
CA MET A 1 -36.72 13.18 12.35
C MET A 1 -36.65 12.52 13.72
N SER A 2 -37.62 12.87 14.58
CA SER A 2 -38.04 12.29 15.88
C SER A 2 -37.79 10.79 16.07
N ASN A 3 -37.60 10.19 17.26
CA ASN A 3 -37.83 10.58 18.66
C ASN A 3 -37.03 9.60 19.56
N HIS A 4 -36.32 10.07 20.59
CA HIS A 4 -36.57 9.66 21.97
C HIS A 4 -35.88 10.57 23.01
N LYS A 5 -36.71 11.00 23.97
CA LYS A 5 -36.45 11.50 25.33
C LYS A 5 -35.25 10.82 26.03
N LEU A 6 -34.60 11.36 27.05
CA LEU A 6 -34.60 12.63 27.80
C LEU A 6 -33.58 12.37 28.92
N VAL A 7 -32.63 13.29 29.17
CA VAL A 7 -31.81 13.30 30.39
C VAL A 7 -32.13 14.57 31.18
N GLN A 8 -32.33 14.38 32.49
CA GLN A 8 -32.56 15.40 33.50
C GLN A 8 -31.32 16.26 33.77
N LYS A 9 -31.55 17.53 34.14
CA LYS A 9 -30.96 18.26 35.30
C LYS A 9 -31.30 19.76 35.13
N THR A 10 -31.67 20.60 36.10
CA THR A 10 -31.57 20.64 37.57
C THR A 10 -32.58 21.68 38.11
N LEU A 11 -33.09 21.44 39.33
CA LEU A 11 -33.66 22.33 40.36
C LEU A 11 -33.98 23.83 40.04
N LYS A 12 -35.21 24.26 40.39
CA LYS A 12 -35.45 25.44 41.26
C LYS A 12 -36.91 25.51 41.75
N ILE A 13 -37.01 25.83 43.04
CA ILE A 13 -38.19 26.16 43.86
C ILE A 13 -39.06 27.22 43.17
N THR A 14 -40.40 27.16 43.29
CA THR A 14 -41.33 28.18 43.87
C THR A 14 -42.82 27.80 43.63
N ALA A 15 -43.63 28.01 44.68
CA ALA A 15 -45.05 28.41 44.68
C ALA A 15 -46.21 27.41 44.49
N VAL A 16 -47.00 27.32 45.58
CA VAL A 16 -48.44 27.66 45.69
C VAL A 16 -49.46 26.83 44.88
N GLY A 17 -50.25 26.06 45.65
CA GLY A 17 -51.71 26.14 45.61
C GLY A 17 -52.46 25.16 44.71
N ALA A 18 -53.00 24.09 45.30
CA ALA A 18 -54.38 23.67 45.06
C ALA A 18 -54.84 22.74 46.20
N ILE A 19 -55.85 23.23 46.91
CA ILE A 19 -56.59 22.58 47.98
C ILE A 19 -57.61 21.63 47.35
N ALA A 20 -57.71 20.40 47.85
CA ALA A 20 -58.93 19.61 47.77
C ALA A 20 -59.10 18.81 49.06
N PHE A 21 -60.18 19.15 49.77
CA PHE A 21 -60.69 18.54 50.99
C PHE A 21 -61.11 17.07 50.77
N SER A 22 -60.82 16.21 51.75
CA SER A 22 -61.86 15.44 52.42
C SER A 22 -61.33 14.79 53.71
N VAL A 23 -61.88 15.27 54.82
CA VAL A 23 -61.85 14.68 56.17
C VAL A 23 -62.81 13.49 56.21
N LEU A 24 -62.46 12.44 56.97
CA LEU A 24 -63.27 11.43 57.69
C LEU A 24 -62.36 10.19 57.89
N ALA A 25 -62.32 9.41 58.97
CA ALA A 25 -62.92 9.39 60.30
C ALA A 25 -62.06 8.42 61.15
N GLN A 26 -62.17 8.52 62.48
CA GLN A 26 -61.61 7.60 63.47
C GLN A 26 -62.33 6.21 63.49
N PRO A 27 -61.81 5.21 64.25
CA PRO A 27 -61.87 3.78 63.93
C PRO A 27 -63.02 3.03 64.62
N LEU A 28 -63.42 1.86 64.11
CA LEU A 28 -64.06 0.79 64.89
C LEU A 28 -64.12 -0.54 64.10
N SER A 29 -63.50 -1.56 64.70
CA SER A 29 -63.86 -2.99 64.75
C SER A 29 -64.41 -3.71 63.50
N LEU A 30 -63.84 -4.86 63.15
CA LEU A 30 -64.51 -6.15 63.37
C LEU A 30 -63.56 -7.34 63.17
N VAL A 31 -63.66 -8.28 64.12
CA VAL A 31 -63.00 -9.59 64.20
C VAL A 31 -63.80 -10.62 63.38
N ALA A 32 -63.12 -11.57 62.74
CA ALA A 32 -63.69 -12.90 62.51
C ALA A 32 -62.62 -13.99 62.32
N SER A 33 -62.84 -15.09 63.06
CA SER A 33 -62.31 -16.47 62.93
C SER A 33 -60.88 -16.76 63.42
N ALA A 34 -60.59 -17.87 64.11
CA ALA A 34 -61.36 -18.86 64.85
C ALA A 34 -60.37 -19.74 65.66
N ALA A 35 -60.78 -20.18 66.86
CA ALA A 35 -60.37 -21.35 67.69
C ALA A 35 -58.85 -21.61 67.94
N GLU A 36 -58.33 -21.93 69.13
CA GLU A 36 -58.87 -22.67 70.29
C GLU A 36 -58.24 -22.24 71.64
N THR A 37 -59.08 -22.38 72.67
CA THR A 37 -58.88 -22.81 74.07
C THR A 37 -57.91 -22.13 75.06
N THR A 38 -58.56 -21.73 76.17
CA THR A 38 -58.17 -21.79 77.60
C THR A 38 -57.75 -20.52 78.36
N SER A 39 -58.71 -20.12 79.20
CA SER A 39 -58.63 -19.64 80.59
C SER A 39 -57.81 -18.40 80.98
N THR A 40 -58.55 -17.53 81.67
CA THR A 40 -58.21 -16.77 82.90
C THR A 40 -57.47 -15.43 82.81
N ASN A 41 -58.26 -14.39 83.08
CA ASN A 41 -58.02 -13.25 83.98
C ASN A 41 -56.74 -12.41 83.86
N LYS A 42 -56.92 -11.14 83.46
CA LYS A 42 -56.18 -9.99 84.00
C LYS A 42 -57.11 -8.79 84.19
N VAL A 43 -57.34 -8.44 85.45
CA VAL A 43 -57.71 -7.08 85.87
C VAL A 43 -56.74 -6.71 87.00
N GLU A 44 -55.71 -5.94 86.66
CA GLU A 44 -55.07 -4.96 87.56
C GLU A 44 -55.79 -3.64 87.26
N GLY A 45 -56.03 -2.69 88.15
CA GLY A 45 -55.61 -2.46 89.51
C GLY A 45 -55.91 -0.98 89.75
N LYS A 46 -56.80 -0.66 90.69
CA LYS A 46 -56.92 0.71 91.20
C LYS A 46 -57.32 0.64 92.66
N LEU A 47 -56.37 1.05 93.49
CA LEU A 47 -56.50 1.35 94.91
C LEU A 47 -57.82 2.08 95.21
N LEU A 48 -58.46 1.69 96.30
CA LEU A 48 -59.03 2.63 97.25
C LEU A 48 -59.13 1.98 98.64
N GLN A 49 -58.33 2.55 99.54
CA GLN A 49 -58.45 2.43 100.98
C GLN A 49 -59.87 2.75 101.42
N THR A 50 -60.47 1.86 102.21
CA THR A 50 -61.46 2.27 103.19
C THR A 50 -61.36 1.37 104.41
N ASN A 51 -60.85 1.97 105.49
CA ASN A 51 -60.97 1.48 106.87
C ASN A 51 -62.41 1.04 107.17
N ALA A 52 -62.58 -0.20 107.60
CA ALA A 52 -63.77 -0.65 108.32
C ALA A 52 -63.39 -1.74 109.33
N GLN A 53 -63.11 -1.27 110.55
CA GLN A 53 -63.28 -1.95 111.84
C GLN A 53 -62.90 -3.43 111.93
N SER A 54 -61.66 -3.64 112.38
CA SER A 54 -61.27 -4.57 113.45
C SER A 54 -62.39 -5.40 114.09
N THR A 55 -62.48 -6.67 113.69
CA THR A 55 -62.95 -7.78 114.53
C THR A 55 -61.78 -8.66 114.98
N GLU A 56 -60.62 -8.03 115.23
CA GLU A 56 -59.54 -8.64 116.00
C GLU A 56 -59.91 -8.59 117.49
N LEU A 57 -60.44 -9.69 118.00
CA LEU A 57 -60.49 -9.96 119.43
C LEU A 57 -59.25 -10.77 119.80
N LEU A 58 -58.09 -10.10 119.93
CA LEU A 58 -56.88 -10.53 120.67
C LEU A 58 -55.80 -9.42 120.58
N VAL A 59 -55.89 -8.40 121.44
CA VAL A 59 -54.72 -7.52 121.68
C VAL A 59 -53.67 -8.36 122.44
N ASN A 60 -52.49 -8.53 121.84
CA ASN A 60 -51.30 -9.21 122.38
C ASN A 60 -51.31 -10.74 122.48
N ASN A 61 -52.01 -11.45 121.58
CA ASN A 61 -51.87 -12.91 121.46
C ASN A 61 -52.13 -13.72 122.75
N CYS A 62 -52.81 -13.15 123.75
CA CYS A 62 -53.04 -13.77 125.06
C CYS A 62 -54.53 -13.72 125.47
N MET A 63 -55.04 -14.80 126.09
CA MET A 63 -56.39 -14.87 126.67
C MET A 63 -56.55 -13.96 127.91
N ASN A 64 -57.80 -13.65 128.29
CA ASN A 64 -58.09 -12.80 129.46
C ASN A 64 -57.69 -13.50 130.78
N PRO A 65 -57.00 -12.83 131.72
CA PRO A 65 -56.55 -13.47 132.95
C PRO A 65 -57.66 -13.76 133.97
N ILE A 66 -57.52 -14.84 134.75
CA ILE A 66 -58.45 -15.23 135.86
C ILE A 66 -58.13 -14.40 137.12
N SER A 67 -59.08 -13.63 137.69
CA SER A 67 -58.88 -12.78 138.89
C SER A 67 -60.01 -12.86 139.94
N VAL A 68 -59.66 -12.80 141.24
CA VAL A 68 -60.58 -12.90 142.41
C VAL A 68 -60.69 -11.54 143.12
N THR A 69 -61.51 -10.59 142.64
CA THR A 69 -61.97 -9.42 143.43
C THR A 69 -62.96 -8.57 142.63
N ASP A 70 -64.26 -8.72 142.89
CA ASP A 70 -65.21 -7.62 142.75
C ASP A 70 -66.09 -7.63 144.01
N THR A 71 -65.75 -6.75 144.95
CA THR A 71 -66.44 -6.64 146.24
C THR A 71 -67.83 -6.00 146.14
N THR A 72 -68.22 -5.53 144.96
CA THR A 72 -69.51 -4.85 144.71
C THR A 72 -70.58 -5.78 144.14
N SER A 73 -70.21 -6.78 143.34
CA SER A 73 -71.16 -7.67 142.63
C SER A 73 -71.47 -9.00 143.35
N LYS A 74 -70.84 -9.27 144.49
CA LYS A 74 -70.97 -10.54 145.26
C LYS A 74 -70.68 -11.82 144.43
N GLN A 75 -69.98 -11.72 143.29
CA GLN A 75 -69.53 -12.84 142.45
C GLN A 75 -68.01 -13.07 142.54
N LEU A 76 -67.59 -14.34 142.44
CA LEU A 76 -66.17 -14.75 142.29
C LEU A 76 -65.91 -15.06 140.80
N PHE A 77 -64.83 -14.53 140.20
CA PHE A 77 -64.35 -14.74 138.79
C PHE A 77 -65.29 -14.23 137.65
N PRO A 78 -65.30 -12.91 137.36
CA PRO A 78 -66.30 -12.31 136.46
C PRO A 78 -66.08 -12.51 134.95
N ASN A 79 -64.85 -12.77 134.48
CA ASN A 79 -64.50 -12.78 133.05
C ASN A 79 -64.41 -14.18 132.41
N TRP A 80 -64.70 -15.21 133.18
CA TRP A 80 -64.64 -16.60 132.74
C TRP A 80 -65.96 -17.26 133.09
N GLN A 81 -66.51 -18.05 132.16
CA GLN A 81 -67.71 -18.84 132.45
C GLN A 81 -67.33 -20.05 133.31
N GLN A 82 -68.18 -20.37 134.29
CA GLN A 82 -67.91 -21.35 135.34
C GLN A 82 -68.84 -22.53 135.21
N VAL A 83 -68.27 -23.74 135.32
CA VAL A 83 -69.07 -24.94 135.12
C VAL A 83 -68.61 -26.09 136.02
N LEU A 84 -69.59 -26.86 136.52
CA LEU A 84 -69.36 -28.05 137.33
C LEU A 84 -69.18 -29.26 136.41
N VAL A 85 -68.12 -30.03 136.62
CA VAL A 85 -67.81 -31.20 135.81
C VAL A 85 -67.90 -32.46 136.65
N VAL A 86 -68.72 -33.40 136.19
CA VAL A 86 -68.91 -34.72 136.80
C VAL A 86 -68.02 -35.71 136.05
N ASN A 87 -67.16 -36.39 136.78
CA ASN A 87 -66.20 -37.42 136.40
C ASN A 87 -64.99 -36.93 135.55
N PRO A 88 -63.94 -36.35 136.16
CA PRO A 88 -62.83 -35.71 135.43
C PRO A 88 -61.92 -36.66 134.66
N THR A 89 -62.11 -37.97 134.79
CA THR A 89 -61.40 -39.01 134.02
C THR A 89 -62.05 -39.30 132.65
N VAL A 90 -63.29 -38.85 132.42
CA VAL A 90 -63.98 -38.90 131.13
C VAL A 90 -64.56 -37.52 130.85
N VAL A 91 -63.72 -36.63 130.31
CA VAL A 91 -64.15 -35.27 129.98
C VAL A 91 -64.70 -35.27 128.56
N SER A 92 -66.00 -35.49 128.42
CA SER A 92 -66.77 -35.04 127.24
C SER A 92 -67.63 -33.86 127.71
N ILE A 93 -67.93 -32.87 126.86
CA ILE A 93 -68.77 -31.72 127.29
C ILE A 93 -70.14 -32.17 127.83
N SER A 94 -70.63 -33.36 127.49
CA SER A 94 -71.83 -33.97 128.07
C SER A 94 -71.72 -34.33 129.56
N SER A 95 -70.52 -34.42 130.13
CA SER A 95 -70.28 -34.66 131.56
C SER A 95 -70.09 -33.36 132.36
N VAL A 96 -70.22 -32.22 131.67
CA VAL A 96 -70.23 -30.88 132.23
C VAL A 96 -71.69 -30.47 132.48
N GLY A 97 -72.07 -30.26 133.73
CA GLY A 97 -73.45 -29.88 134.10
C GLY A 97 -73.84 -28.49 133.61
N ALA A 98 -75.12 -28.13 133.72
CA ALA A 98 -75.60 -26.80 133.33
C ALA A 98 -74.90 -25.67 134.11
N ASP A 99 -74.65 -24.54 133.43
CA ASP A 99 -74.11 -23.33 134.05
C ASP A 99 -74.90 -22.99 135.31
N THR A 100 -74.25 -23.04 136.48
CA THR A 100 -74.91 -22.91 137.78
C THR A 100 -74.35 -21.71 138.53
N GLN A 101 -75.20 -20.72 138.82
CA GLN A 101 -74.79 -19.54 139.59
C GLN A 101 -74.84 -19.80 141.11
N LEU A 102 -73.78 -19.42 141.82
CA LEU A 102 -73.66 -19.54 143.28
C LEU A 102 -74.56 -18.51 144.01
N THR A 103 -75.37 -18.94 144.99
CA THR A 103 -76.25 -18.06 145.80
C THR A 103 -75.85 -18.04 147.28
N MET A 104 -75.94 -16.88 147.94
CA MET A 104 -75.51 -16.65 149.33
C MET A 104 -76.63 -16.86 150.36
N LYS A 105 -76.35 -17.53 151.50
CA LYS A 105 -77.22 -17.52 152.69
C LYS A 105 -76.47 -16.93 153.90
N SER A 106 -77.03 -15.87 154.50
CA SER A 106 -76.37 -15.12 155.59
C SER A 106 -76.69 -15.68 156.99
N SER A 107 -75.69 -15.73 157.86
CA SER A 107 -75.86 -15.59 159.31
C SER A 107 -74.86 -14.58 159.87
N ALA A 108 -75.27 -13.79 160.86
CA ALA A 108 -74.51 -12.67 161.40
C ALA A 108 -73.33 -13.16 162.27
N ASN A 109 -72.15 -13.27 161.65
CA ASN A 109 -70.82 -12.89 162.15
C ASN A 109 -69.70 -13.65 161.37
N SER A 110 -69.05 -12.94 160.43
CA SER A 110 -67.68 -13.15 159.88
C SER A 110 -67.21 -14.54 159.34
N ASN A 111 -67.97 -15.22 158.48
CA ASN A 111 -67.48 -16.21 157.49
C ASN A 111 -68.55 -16.43 156.40
N GLN A 112 -68.27 -16.11 155.12
CA GLN A 112 -69.29 -16.22 154.06
C GLN A 112 -69.24 -17.60 153.40
N THR A 113 -70.32 -18.37 153.55
CA THR A 113 -70.45 -19.71 152.95
C THR A 113 -71.42 -19.66 151.79
N TYR A 114 -70.95 -20.02 150.60
CA TYR A 114 -71.72 -20.25 149.39
C TYR A 114 -71.98 -21.75 149.27
N THR A 115 -73.23 -22.18 149.25
CA THR A 115 -73.62 -23.59 149.06
C THR A 115 -74.01 -23.85 147.62
N PHE A 116 -73.62 -25.00 147.04
CA PHE A 116 -74.10 -25.49 145.76
C PHE A 116 -74.55 -26.96 145.87
N GLY A 117 -75.78 -27.27 145.44
CA GLY A 117 -76.41 -28.59 145.50
C GLY A 117 -77.94 -28.55 145.74
N SER A 118 -78.67 -29.55 145.24
CA SER A 118 -80.12 -29.73 145.43
C SER A 118 -80.43 -30.61 146.64
N SER A 119 -81.42 -30.19 147.45
CA SER A 119 -81.96 -30.81 148.67
C SER A 119 -81.36 -32.17 149.10
N ASN A 120 -80.42 -32.06 150.05
CA ASN A 120 -80.02 -33.02 151.10
C ASN A 120 -78.53 -33.47 151.08
N THR A 121 -77.72 -33.01 150.12
CA THR A 121 -76.25 -33.22 150.09
C THR A 121 -75.49 -31.98 149.54
N ASN A 122 -75.27 -30.93 150.36
CA ASN A 122 -74.73 -29.65 149.88
C ASN A 122 -73.19 -29.53 149.95
N SER A 123 -72.56 -29.12 148.85
CA SER A 123 -71.16 -28.68 148.76
C SER A 123 -71.03 -27.19 149.08
N THR A 124 -69.93 -26.75 149.68
CA THR A 124 -69.78 -25.36 150.15
C THR A 124 -68.47 -24.72 149.74
N ILE A 125 -68.51 -23.50 149.23
CA ILE A 125 -67.35 -22.62 149.10
C ILE A 125 -67.42 -21.63 150.25
N GLN A 126 -66.44 -21.63 151.14
CA GLN A 126 -66.30 -20.59 152.15
C GLN A 126 -65.25 -19.60 151.71
N ASN A 127 -65.61 -18.33 151.70
CA ASN A 127 -64.64 -17.26 151.64
C ASN A 127 -64.60 -16.57 153.00
N TRP A 128 -63.38 -16.38 153.50
CA TRP A 128 -63.15 -15.50 154.61
C TRP A 128 -61.91 -14.66 154.39
N TYR A 129 -61.94 -13.50 155.01
CA TYR A 129 -60.77 -12.66 155.12
C TYR A 129 -59.96 -13.12 156.33
N ASP A 130 -58.82 -13.75 156.06
CA ASP A 130 -57.84 -14.13 157.08
C ASP A 130 -57.11 -12.86 157.51
N THR A 131 -57.61 -12.26 158.60
CA THR A 131 -57.10 -11.00 159.15
C THR A 131 -55.65 -11.11 159.58
N ALA A 132 -55.18 -12.29 160.01
CA ALA A 132 -53.79 -12.50 160.44
C ALA A 132 -52.81 -12.38 159.28
N ASN A 133 -53.21 -12.85 158.08
CA ASN A 133 -52.38 -12.80 156.88
C ASN A 133 -52.74 -11.67 155.91
N LYS A 134 -53.81 -10.91 156.18
CA LYS A 134 -54.44 -9.94 155.25
C LYS A 134 -54.73 -10.54 153.87
N GLN A 135 -55.27 -11.76 153.84
CA GLN A 135 -55.58 -12.47 152.60
C GLN A 135 -57.04 -12.90 152.55
N TYR A 136 -57.63 -12.86 151.36
CA TYR A 136 -58.90 -13.54 151.10
C TYR A 136 -58.61 -15.00 150.82
N ARG A 137 -59.06 -15.88 151.72
CA ARG A 137 -58.97 -17.32 151.51
C ARG A 137 -60.29 -17.81 150.97
N VAL A 138 -60.26 -18.40 149.78
CA VAL A 138 -61.39 -19.11 149.21
C VAL A 138 -61.15 -20.60 149.38
N PHE A 139 -62.06 -21.25 150.08
CA PHE A 139 -61.96 -22.63 150.50
C PHE A 139 -63.15 -23.39 149.95
N VAL A 140 -62.90 -24.51 149.28
CA VAL A 140 -63.99 -25.40 148.87
C VAL A 140 -64.03 -26.56 149.86
N ARG A 141 -65.20 -26.80 150.45
CA ARG A 141 -65.45 -27.76 151.53
C ARG A 141 -66.67 -28.64 151.20
N ASN A 142 -66.57 -29.94 151.52
CA ASN A 142 -67.66 -30.93 151.42
C ASN A 142 -68.25 -31.14 150.01
N ILE A 143 -67.44 -31.40 148.99
CA ILE A 143 -67.97 -31.83 147.69
C ILE A 143 -68.70 -33.18 147.89
N SER A 144 -70.03 -33.20 147.77
CA SER A 144 -70.88 -34.28 148.28
C SER A 144 -70.95 -35.56 147.41
N GLY A 145 -70.04 -35.71 146.44
CA GLY A 145 -70.01 -36.83 145.49
C GLY A 145 -68.76 -37.71 145.48
N GLY A 146 -67.79 -37.53 146.38
CA GLY A 146 -66.49 -38.22 146.30
C GLY A 146 -65.58 -37.67 145.17
N PRO A 147 -64.45 -38.32 144.82
CA PRO A 147 -63.36 -37.77 143.98
C PRO A 147 -63.73 -37.44 142.52
N THR A 148 -65.01 -37.57 142.15
CA THR A 148 -65.52 -37.48 140.79
C THR A 148 -66.11 -36.12 140.41
N GLU A 149 -66.05 -35.04 141.18
CA GLU A 149 -66.58 -33.72 140.74
C GLU A 149 -65.54 -32.58 140.86
N ARG A 150 -65.42 -31.71 139.83
CA ARG A 150 -64.45 -30.58 139.77
C ARG A 150 -65.07 -29.29 139.20
N ILE A 151 -64.46 -28.14 139.52
CA ILE A 151 -64.81 -26.82 138.95
C ILE A 151 -63.86 -26.46 137.81
N ALA A 152 -64.41 -26.04 136.66
CA ALA A 152 -63.67 -25.61 135.48
C ALA A 152 -64.13 -24.22 134.97
N PHE A 153 -63.26 -23.56 134.22
CA PHE A 153 -63.44 -22.21 133.64
C PHE A 153 -63.16 -22.25 132.13
N TYR A 154 -63.92 -21.57 131.25
CA TYR A 154 -63.59 -21.53 129.81
C TYR A 154 -63.78 -20.18 129.11
N GLN A 155 -63.17 -20.03 127.92
CA GLN A 155 -63.30 -18.92 126.96
C GLN A 155 -63.28 -19.44 125.49
N ASP A 156 -64.08 -18.85 124.60
CA ASP A 156 -64.09 -19.16 123.15
C ASP A 156 -63.21 -18.16 122.36
N VAL A 157 -62.39 -18.66 121.40
CA VAL A 157 -61.50 -17.87 120.52
C VAL A 157 -61.73 -18.17 119.03
N THR A 158 -61.52 -17.20 118.15
CA THR A 158 -61.67 -17.35 116.69
C THR A 158 -60.42 -17.97 116.05
N THR A 159 -60.58 -18.92 115.13
CA THR A 159 -59.48 -19.67 114.46
C THR A 159 -59.75 -19.86 112.94
N VAL A 160 -58.76 -20.27 112.13
CA VAL A 160 -58.91 -20.53 110.68
C VAL A 160 -58.79 -22.03 110.39
N ILE A 161 -59.78 -22.60 109.70
CA ILE A 161 -59.86 -24.03 109.41
C ILE A 161 -58.62 -24.51 108.63
N GLY A 162 -58.01 -25.60 109.08
CA GLY A 162 -56.84 -26.22 108.46
C GLY A 162 -55.50 -25.60 108.86
N LYS A 163 -55.50 -24.48 109.59
CA LYS A 163 -54.28 -23.87 110.12
C LYS A 163 -53.92 -24.46 111.48
N THR A 164 -52.61 -24.68 111.68
CA THR A 164 -52.07 -25.18 112.94
C THR A 164 -51.64 -24.04 113.83
N TYR A 165 -52.12 -24.06 115.07
CA TYR A 165 -51.85 -23.08 116.11
C TYR A 165 -51.15 -23.72 117.31
N SER A 166 -50.30 -22.97 118.00
CA SER A 166 -49.61 -23.41 119.22
C SER A 166 -50.14 -22.71 120.48
N LEU A 167 -50.33 -23.45 121.58
CA LEU A 167 -50.75 -22.97 122.90
C LEU A 167 -49.57 -22.99 123.88
N GLN A 168 -49.27 -21.85 124.50
CA GLN A 168 -48.23 -21.74 125.54
C GLN A 168 -48.74 -21.02 126.79
N ASN A 169 -48.19 -21.42 127.95
CA ASN A 169 -48.52 -20.88 129.25
C ASN A 169 -47.56 -19.72 129.61
N LEU A 170 -48.06 -18.61 130.16
CA LEU A 170 -47.21 -17.54 130.71
C LEU A 170 -46.77 -17.89 132.15
N PRO A 171 -45.54 -17.55 132.59
CA PRO A 171 -45.01 -17.95 133.90
C PRO A 171 -45.73 -17.28 135.10
N VAL A 172 -45.98 -18.03 136.20
CA VAL A 172 -46.63 -17.57 137.47
C VAL A 172 -45.75 -17.87 138.70
N ILE A 173 -45.71 -16.98 139.71
CA ILE A 173 -44.85 -17.06 140.91
C ILE A 173 -45.70 -17.36 142.19
N TYR A 174 -45.42 -18.50 142.84
CA TYR A 174 -45.94 -19.10 144.11
C TYR A 174 -47.27 -19.91 144.13
N THR A 175 -47.06 -21.24 144.30
CA THR A 175 -47.90 -22.40 144.73
C THR A 175 -49.26 -22.73 144.07
N SER A 176 -49.16 -23.49 142.98
CA SER A 176 -49.85 -24.74 142.58
C SER A 176 -51.33 -25.00 142.91
N SER A 177 -52.23 -24.78 141.92
CA SER A 177 -53.49 -25.54 141.78
C SER A 177 -54.19 -25.45 140.40
N VAL A 178 -53.45 -25.40 139.28
CA VAL A 178 -53.99 -25.62 137.91
C VAL A 178 -53.41 -26.92 137.35
N LYS A 179 -54.26 -27.89 136.98
CA LYS A 179 -53.80 -29.23 136.54
C LYS A 179 -53.93 -29.47 135.02
N GLY A 180 -54.64 -28.61 134.27
CA GLY A 180 -54.76 -28.78 132.81
C GLY A 180 -55.53 -27.67 132.11
N VAL A 181 -55.11 -27.39 130.87
CA VAL A 181 -55.82 -26.56 129.89
C VAL A 181 -56.23 -27.48 128.73
N VAL A 182 -57.48 -27.35 128.28
CA VAL A 182 -58.04 -28.14 127.18
C VAL A 182 -58.52 -27.20 126.09
N ALA A 183 -58.07 -27.42 124.86
CA ALA A 183 -58.68 -26.83 123.68
C ALA A 183 -59.68 -27.83 123.10
N SER A 184 -60.91 -27.40 122.85
CA SER A 184 -61.95 -28.20 122.22
C SER A 184 -62.76 -27.38 121.24
N ASP A 185 -63.31 -28.00 120.21
CA ASP A 185 -64.28 -27.32 119.34
C ASP A 185 -65.50 -26.88 120.19
N ALA A 186 -65.85 -25.59 120.11
CA ALA A 186 -66.98 -25.03 120.86
C ALA A 186 -68.33 -25.66 120.46
N ASN A 187 -68.42 -26.24 119.26
CA ASN A 187 -69.65 -26.79 118.70
C ASN A 187 -69.70 -28.33 118.71
N THR A 188 -68.57 -29.05 118.75
CA THR A 188 -68.53 -30.51 118.57
C THR A 188 -67.82 -31.32 119.67
N GLY A 189 -67.14 -30.66 120.63
CA GLY A 189 -66.71 -31.29 121.88
C GLY A 189 -65.49 -32.25 121.83
N VAL A 190 -64.69 -32.24 120.77
CA VAL A 190 -63.44 -33.04 120.65
C VAL A 190 -62.32 -32.46 121.53
N GLN A 191 -61.59 -33.29 122.28
CA GLN A 191 -60.70 -32.89 123.41
C GLN A 191 -59.19 -33.05 123.12
N ILE A 192 -58.35 -32.13 123.62
CA ILE A 192 -56.89 -32.32 123.81
C ILE A 192 -56.50 -31.91 125.24
N THR A 193 -55.89 -32.81 126.00
CA THR A 193 -55.39 -32.55 127.37
C THR A 193 -53.88 -32.39 127.35
N ASN A 194 -53.34 -31.17 127.46
CA ASN A 194 -52.02 -30.93 128.05
C ASN A 194 -51.68 -29.45 128.21
N THR A 195 -50.80 -29.15 129.15
CA THR A 195 -50.43 -27.81 129.63
C THR A 195 -49.55 -26.98 128.68
N THR A 196 -49.17 -27.51 127.50
CA THR A 196 -48.55 -26.84 126.32
C THR A 196 -48.66 -27.76 125.09
N GLY A 197 -49.10 -27.28 123.91
CA GLY A 197 -49.24 -28.12 122.70
C GLY A 197 -49.80 -27.37 121.48
N SER A 198 -49.77 -27.97 120.28
CA SER A 198 -50.35 -27.40 119.06
C SER A 198 -51.62 -28.13 118.62
N PHE A 199 -52.56 -27.40 118.01
CA PHE A 199 -53.77 -27.96 117.40
C PHE A 199 -54.00 -27.38 116.01
N THR A 200 -54.53 -28.19 115.10
CA THR A 200 -55.05 -27.70 113.83
C THR A 200 -56.51 -27.36 114.02
N ALA A 201 -56.89 -26.12 113.72
CA ALA A 201 -58.27 -25.68 113.88
C ALA A 201 -59.15 -26.42 112.87
N THR A 202 -60.18 -27.10 113.36
CA THR A 202 -61.17 -27.81 112.55
C THR A 202 -62.45 -26.98 112.33
N SER A 203 -62.57 -25.85 113.02
CA SER A 203 -63.68 -24.90 112.91
C SER A 203 -63.14 -23.46 113.00
N ASN A 204 -64.04 -22.48 112.85
CA ASN A 204 -63.68 -21.06 112.97
C ASN A 204 -63.76 -20.52 114.41
N LYS A 205 -64.14 -21.36 115.40
CA LYS A 205 -64.18 -21.00 116.82
C LYS A 205 -63.77 -22.18 117.69
N THR A 206 -62.76 -22.00 118.52
CA THR A 206 -62.21 -23.02 119.42
C THR A 206 -62.40 -22.58 120.87
N ARG A 207 -62.95 -23.45 121.72
CA ARG A 207 -63.11 -23.25 123.17
C ARG A 207 -61.86 -23.67 123.91
N ILE A 208 -61.36 -22.83 124.82
CA ILE A 208 -60.25 -23.14 125.70
C ILE A 208 -60.75 -23.19 127.15
N THR A 209 -60.58 -24.33 127.81
CA THR A 209 -61.08 -24.64 129.17
C THR A 209 -59.92 -24.91 130.14
N VAL A 210 -60.02 -24.45 131.39
CA VAL A 210 -59.02 -24.51 132.46
C VAL A 210 -59.63 -25.15 133.73
N PHE A 211 -58.96 -26.15 134.32
CA PHE A 211 -59.47 -26.91 135.48
C PHE A 211 -58.72 -26.61 136.80
N LEU A 212 -59.44 -26.51 137.94
CA LEU A 212 -58.86 -26.26 139.29
C LEU A 212 -58.92 -27.48 140.26
N GLY A 213 -57.91 -27.65 141.13
CA GLY A 213 -57.93 -28.53 142.34
C GLY A 213 -56.92 -29.70 142.44
N ASN A 214 -56.50 -30.08 143.67
CA ASN A 214 -55.58 -31.20 144.01
C ASN A 214 -56.34 -32.43 144.56
N GLY A 215 -56.17 -33.60 143.94
CA GLY A 215 -57.03 -34.77 144.19
C GLY A 215 -56.43 -35.79 145.16
N GLU A 216 -56.92 -35.80 146.40
CA GLU A 216 -57.01 -36.99 147.27
C GLU A 216 -57.57 -36.72 148.69
N SER A 217 -57.78 -35.46 149.09
CA SER A 217 -58.43 -35.13 150.37
C SER A 217 -59.61 -34.17 150.17
N ASN A 218 -60.68 -34.37 150.95
CA ASN A 218 -61.97 -33.63 150.88
C ASN A 218 -61.88 -32.12 151.21
N TYR A 219 -60.66 -31.56 151.24
CA TYR A 219 -60.36 -30.18 151.55
C TYR A 219 -59.38 -29.62 150.51
N SER A 220 -59.80 -28.59 149.77
CA SER A 220 -58.92 -27.85 148.87
C SER A 220 -59.04 -26.35 149.16
N SER A 221 -57.91 -25.71 149.48
CA SER A 221 -57.84 -24.27 149.66
C SER A 221 -57.21 -23.61 148.43
N ILE A 222 -57.87 -22.63 147.84
CA ILE A 222 -57.22 -21.71 146.89
C ILE A 222 -56.85 -20.47 147.71
N GLN A 223 -55.55 -20.27 147.93
CA GLN A 223 -55.06 -19.09 148.63
C GLN A 223 -54.90 -17.97 147.62
N ALA A 224 -55.71 -16.91 147.75
CA ALA A 224 -55.58 -15.70 146.96
C ALA A 224 -55.04 -14.58 147.86
N SER A 225 -53.74 -14.28 147.76
CA SER A 225 -53.15 -13.17 148.52
C SER A 225 -53.45 -11.84 147.85
N ALA A 226 -54.45 -11.11 148.33
CA ALA A 226 -54.66 -9.71 147.95
C ALA A 226 -53.79 -8.80 148.85
N SER A 227 -52.46 -8.81 148.63
CA SER A 227 -51.56 -7.83 149.27
C SER A 227 -50.91 -6.83 148.30
N ASP A 228 -51.14 -6.96 146.98
CA ASP A 228 -50.89 -5.88 146.01
C ASP A 228 -51.70 -6.14 144.72
N ALA A 229 -52.16 -5.09 144.04
CA ALA A 229 -53.12 -5.16 142.92
C ALA A 229 -52.59 -5.80 141.60
N THR A 230 -51.47 -6.52 141.63
CA THR A 230 -50.79 -7.04 140.42
C THR A 230 -50.34 -8.51 140.46
N SER A 231 -50.49 -9.25 141.57
CA SER A 231 -49.87 -10.58 141.72
C SER A 231 -50.85 -11.76 141.82
N GLY A 232 -51.79 -11.87 140.89
CA GLY A 232 -52.67 -13.03 140.77
C GLY A 232 -53.38 -13.15 139.42
N LYS A 233 -52.61 -13.33 138.33
CA LYS A 233 -53.13 -13.53 136.96
C LYS A 233 -52.51 -14.78 136.32
N ILE A 234 -53.34 -15.64 135.71
CA ILE A 234 -52.92 -16.76 134.85
C ILE A 234 -53.22 -16.36 133.40
N GLY A 235 -52.28 -16.45 132.45
CA GLY A 235 -52.47 -16.10 131.02
C GLY A 235 -51.90 -17.14 130.05
N ILE A 236 -52.56 -17.32 128.89
CA ILE A 236 -52.26 -18.35 127.86
C ILE A 236 -52.18 -17.67 126.48
N SER A 237 -51.21 -18.02 125.61
CA SER A 237 -51.01 -17.43 124.27
C SER A 237 -51.21 -18.39 123.07
N LEU A 238 -51.59 -17.86 121.89
CA LEU A 238 -51.93 -18.62 120.65
C LEU A 238 -51.23 -18.07 119.37
N THR A 239 -50.50 -18.88 118.57
CA THR A 239 -49.78 -18.44 117.33
C THR A 239 -49.89 -19.42 116.13
N GLU A 240 -50.06 -18.93 114.88
CA GLU A 240 -50.10 -19.74 113.61
C GLU A 240 -48.72 -20.27 113.19
N THR A 241 -48.64 -21.48 112.60
CA THR A 241 -47.39 -22.13 112.14
C THR A 241 -47.30 -22.19 110.60
N ILE A 242 -46.12 -21.90 110.01
CA ILE A 242 -45.83 -22.00 108.55
C ILE A 242 -45.04 -23.29 108.26
N ASP A 243 -45.42 -24.02 107.20
CA ASP A 243 -44.74 -25.22 106.73
C ASP A 243 -43.53 -24.85 105.86
N ILE A 244 -42.33 -25.12 106.39
CA ILE A 244 -41.06 -24.79 105.74
C ILE A 244 -40.75 -25.70 104.55
N ASP A 245 -41.17 -26.97 104.60
CA ASP A 245 -40.87 -27.96 103.55
C ASP A 245 -41.70 -27.69 102.30
N SER A 246 -42.98 -27.34 102.46
CA SER A 246 -43.83 -26.90 101.35
C SER A 246 -43.31 -25.62 100.71
N LEU A 247 -42.89 -24.63 101.52
CA LEU A 247 -42.33 -23.38 101.03
C LEU A 247 -41.03 -23.59 100.25
N LYS A 248 -40.15 -24.49 100.72
CA LYS A 248 -38.94 -24.89 99.99
C LYS A 248 -39.28 -25.51 98.64
N ALA A 249 -40.23 -26.43 98.59
CA ALA A 249 -40.64 -27.08 97.35
C ALA A 249 -41.22 -26.08 96.33
N ASP A 250 -42.00 -25.09 96.80
CA ASP A 250 -42.53 -24.04 95.94
C ASP A 250 -41.44 -23.09 95.40
N ILE A 251 -40.42 -22.78 96.21
CA ILE A 251 -39.23 -22.02 95.76
C ILE A 251 -38.44 -22.83 94.74
N ASP A 252 -38.20 -24.11 95.00
CA ASP A 252 -37.52 -25.00 94.06
C ASP A 252 -38.27 -25.06 92.72
N ALA A 253 -39.60 -25.11 92.75
CA ALA A 253 -40.45 -25.15 91.56
C ALA A 253 -40.33 -23.90 90.66
N LEU A 254 -39.73 -22.81 91.13
CA LEU A 254 -39.41 -21.63 90.31
C LEU A 254 -38.29 -21.92 89.30
N PHE A 255 -37.38 -22.82 89.64
CA PHE A 255 -36.18 -23.12 88.86
C PHE A 255 -36.40 -24.25 87.86
N LEU A 256 -35.59 -24.26 86.81
CA LEU A 256 -35.63 -25.33 85.82
C LEU A 256 -35.36 -26.69 86.52
N ASN A 257 -36.14 -27.71 86.15
CA ASN A 257 -36.11 -29.04 86.78
C ASN A 257 -36.36 -29.06 88.30
N ASN A 258 -36.94 -27.98 88.84
CA ASN A 258 -37.12 -27.77 90.28
C ASN A 258 -35.78 -27.76 91.05
N LEU A 259 -34.72 -27.23 90.45
CA LEU A 259 -33.37 -27.25 91.03
C LEU A 259 -32.76 -25.84 91.04
N PRO A 260 -32.61 -25.19 92.21
CA PRO A 260 -31.93 -23.90 92.32
C PRO A 260 -30.49 -23.91 91.78
N THR A 261 -29.82 -25.06 91.91
CA THR A 261 -28.47 -25.29 91.40
C THR A 261 -28.37 -25.35 89.88
N SER A 262 -29.50 -25.45 89.17
CA SER A 262 -29.52 -25.36 87.70
C SER A 262 -29.08 -23.98 87.20
N ASN A 263 -29.13 -22.95 88.07
CA ASN A 263 -28.89 -21.56 87.73
C ASN A 263 -29.75 -21.07 86.55
N ALA A 264 -30.91 -21.69 86.37
CA ALA A 264 -31.87 -21.39 85.31
C ALA A 264 -33.27 -21.34 85.90
N ILE A 265 -34.09 -20.41 85.40
CA ILE A 265 -35.46 -20.23 85.85
C ILE A 265 -36.43 -20.81 84.82
N LYS A 266 -37.57 -21.33 85.27
CA LYS A 266 -38.60 -21.77 84.32
C LYS A 266 -39.17 -20.57 83.56
N THR A 267 -39.51 -20.81 82.30
CA THR A 267 -40.22 -19.83 81.46
C THR A 267 -41.58 -19.43 82.05
N THR A 268 -42.22 -20.33 82.81
CA THR A 268 -43.50 -20.08 83.50
C THR A 268 -43.36 -19.26 84.78
N THR A 269 -42.15 -19.11 85.32
CA THR A 269 -41.93 -18.34 86.55
C THR A 269 -42.04 -16.86 86.25
N ASN A 270 -42.90 -16.16 86.99
CA ASN A 270 -43.16 -14.74 86.82
C ASN A 270 -43.02 -13.99 88.15
N GLN A 271 -43.09 -12.65 88.08
CA GLN A 271 -42.93 -11.81 89.26
C GLN A 271 -43.96 -12.13 90.37
N ALA A 272 -45.20 -12.43 89.98
CA ALA A 272 -46.26 -12.74 90.94
C ALA A 272 -46.00 -14.02 91.75
N ALA A 273 -45.36 -15.03 91.15
CA ALA A 273 -44.94 -16.25 91.85
C ALA A 273 -43.87 -15.95 92.91
N ILE A 274 -42.88 -15.14 92.56
CA ILE A 274 -41.81 -14.72 93.48
C ILE A 274 -42.38 -13.85 94.62
N ASP A 275 -43.22 -12.86 94.31
CA ASP A 275 -43.84 -11.98 95.30
C ASP A 275 -44.71 -12.74 96.31
N THR A 276 -45.39 -13.80 95.84
CA THR A 276 -46.22 -14.66 96.69
C THR A 276 -45.36 -15.43 97.69
N LEU A 277 -44.24 -15.99 97.25
CA LEU A 277 -43.31 -16.71 98.11
C LEU A 277 -42.55 -15.77 99.05
N GLN A 278 -42.22 -14.56 98.60
CA GLN A 278 -41.63 -13.51 99.43
C GLN A 278 -42.53 -13.20 100.64
N LYS A 279 -43.84 -13.01 100.42
CA LYS A 279 -44.80 -12.77 101.50
C LYS A 279 -44.90 -13.92 102.51
N GLN A 280 -44.63 -15.16 102.09
CA GLN A 280 -44.58 -16.31 102.99
C GLN A 280 -43.27 -16.34 103.78
N ILE A 281 -42.13 -16.06 103.15
CA ILE A 281 -40.82 -15.92 103.81
C ILE A 281 -40.84 -14.79 104.85
N ASP A 282 -41.46 -13.65 104.55
CA ASP A 282 -41.49 -12.47 105.43
C ASP A 282 -42.12 -12.76 106.80
N LYS A 283 -43.10 -13.68 106.86
CA LYS A 283 -43.80 -14.11 108.07
C LYS A 283 -42.99 -15.06 108.96
N LEU A 284 -41.84 -15.57 108.50
CA LEU A 284 -40.97 -16.41 109.31
C LEU A 284 -40.15 -15.57 110.29
N GLU A 285 -39.92 -16.09 111.49
CA GLU A 285 -38.99 -15.51 112.46
C GLU A 285 -37.54 -15.57 111.95
N ALA A 286 -36.69 -14.66 112.45
CA ALA A 286 -35.29 -14.58 112.03
C ALA A 286 -34.53 -15.88 112.36
N SER A 287 -34.05 -16.58 111.33
CA SER A 287 -33.37 -17.88 111.44
C SER A 287 -32.46 -18.13 110.24
N THR A 288 -31.53 -19.09 110.37
CA THR A 288 -30.66 -19.53 109.27
C THR A 288 -31.44 -20.13 108.10
N THR A 289 -32.56 -20.79 108.39
CA THR A 289 -33.47 -21.37 107.38
C THR A 289 -34.16 -20.28 106.55
N LYS A 290 -34.65 -19.22 107.20
CA LYS A 290 -35.21 -18.04 106.51
C LYS A 290 -34.19 -17.43 105.55
N THR A 291 -32.94 -17.27 106.00
CA THR A 291 -31.85 -16.74 105.16
C THR A 291 -31.58 -17.62 103.94
N ALA A 292 -31.56 -18.94 104.10
CA ALA A 292 -31.35 -19.87 102.98
C ALA A 292 -32.46 -19.78 101.93
N LEU A 293 -33.73 -19.82 102.35
CA LEU A 293 -34.89 -19.66 101.45
C LEU A 293 -34.90 -18.29 100.77
N GLN A 294 -34.54 -17.23 101.49
CA GLN A 294 -34.43 -15.88 100.92
C GLN A 294 -33.34 -15.79 99.85
N ASN A 295 -32.18 -16.43 100.07
CA ASN A 295 -31.10 -16.44 99.08
C ASN A 295 -31.51 -17.18 97.81
N GLU A 296 -32.19 -18.32 97.93
CA GLU A 296 -32.74 -19.05 96.79
C GLU A 296 -33.81 -18.21 96.06
N LEU A 297 -34.73 -17.57 96.78
CA LEU A 297 -35.73 -16.69 96.15
C LEU A 297 -35.09 -15.45 95.49
N ASN A 298 -34.04 -14.88 96.08
CA ASN A 298 -33.26 -13.79 95.49
C ASN A 298 -32.55 -14.23 94.20
N LEU A 299 -31.98 -15.44 94.17
CA LEU A 299 -31.41 -16.01 92.96
C LEU A 299 -32.48 -16.21 91.89
N ALA A 300 -33.67 -16.69 92.25
CA ALA A 300 -34.80 -16.76 91.32
C ALA A 300 -35.18 -15.37 90.79
N GLN A 301 -35.19 -14.34 91.64
CA GLN A 301 -35.47 -12.97 91.21
C GLN A 301 -34.41 -12.44 90.22
N GLU A 302 -33.13 -12.69 90.51
CA GLU A 302 -32.03 -12.30 89.64
C GLU A 302 -32.12 -12.98 88.26
N LEU A 303 -32.36 -14.30 88.25
CA LEU A 303 -32.53 -15.07 87.02
C LEU A 303 -33.79 -14.67 86.24
N LEU A 304 -34.88 -14.30 86.92
CA LEU A 304 -36.07 -13.75 86.28
C LEU A 304 -35.76 -12.41 85.60
N ASN A 305 -35.06 -11.51 86.30
CA ASN A 305 -34.67 -10.22 85.76
C ASN A 305 -33.74 -10.38 84.55
N ALA A 306 -32.77 -11.29 84.63
CA ALA A 306 -31.87 -11.62 83.52
C ALA A 306 -32.65 -12.16 82.31
N ARG A 307 -33.61 -13.08 82.51
CA ARG A 307 -34.48 -13.59 81.45
C ARG A 307 -35.32 -12.49 80.80
N ILE A 308 -35.93 -11.60 81.59
CA ILE A 308 -36.74 -10.49 81.07
C ILE A 308 -35.88 -9.51 80.25
N ALA A 309 -34.68 -9.19 80.74
CA ALA A 309 -33.73 -8.35 80.01
C ALA A 309 -33.30 -9.02 78.70
N ASP A 310 -33.06 -10.33 78.72
CA ASP A 310 -32.72 -11.09 77.52
C ASP A 310 -33.87 -11.11 76.50
N GLU A 311 -35.11 -11.35 76.93
CA GLU A 311 -36.30 -11.30 76.07
C GLU A 311 -36.49 -9.92 75.39
N ALA A 312 -36.18 -8.83 76.11
CA ALA A 312 -36.18 -7.49 75.55
C ALA A 312 -35.05 -7.30 74.51
N ASN A 313 -33.85 -7.82 74.79
CA ASN A 313 -32.73 -7.81 73.84
C ASN A 313 -33.04 -8.63 72.58
N GLN A 314 -33.65 -9.81 72.73
CA GLN A 314 -34.10 -10.65 71.61
C GLN A 314 -35.11 -9.91 70.72
N THR A 315 -36.07 -9.19 71.32
CA THR A 315 -37.06 -8.40 70.57
C THR A 315 -36.40 -7.25 69.82
N ALA A 316 -35.51 -6.49 70.48
CA ALA A 316 -34.78 -5.40 69.86
C ALA A 316 -33.88 -5.88 68.71
N ALA A 317 -33.20 -7.02 68.89
CA ALA A 317 -32.40 -7.64 67.85
C ALA A 317 -33.24 -8.11 66.66
N LYS A 318 -34.39 -8.78 66.90
CA LYS A 318 -35.34 -9.18 65.85
C LYS A 318 -35.83 -7.99 65.03
N THR A 319 -36.23 -6.89 65.68
CA THR A 319 -36.66 -5.67 64.98
C THR A 319 -35.53 -5.09 64.13
N ALA A 320 -34.32 -4.94 64.71
CA ALA A 320 -33.17 -4.38 64.00
C ALA A 320 -32.77 -5.23 62.79
N ILE A 321 -32.80 -6.57 62.91
CA ILE A 321 -32.50 -7.48 61.81
C ILE A 321 -33.58 -7.39 60.74
N ASN A 322 -34.86 -7.48 61.10
CA ASN A 322 -35.96 -7.37 60.15
C ASN A 322 -35.84 -6.11 59.31
N ASP A 323 -35.53 -4.97 59.93
CA ASP A 323 -35.35 -3.69 59.24
C ASP A 323 -34.24 -3.67 58.17
N LEU A 324 -33.30 -4.62 58.19
CA LEU A 324 -32.26 -4.77 57.16
C LEU A 324 -32.81 -5.35 55.86
N PHE A 325 -33.93 -6.08 55.89
CA PHE A 325 -34.44 -6.88 54.78
C PHE A 325 -35.72 -6.30 54.18
N ILE A 326 -35.92 -6.53 52.88
CA ILE A 326 -37.14 -6.12 52.15
C ILE A 326 -38.38 -6.68 52.87
N ASP A 327 -39.41 -5.83 52.99
CA ASP A 327 -40.65 -6.11 53.72
C ASP A 327 -40.47 -6.49 55.19
N ASN A 328 -39.34 -6.09 55.77
CA ASN A 328 -38.95 -6.40 57.14
C ASN A 328 -38.90 -7.92 57.41
N ASN A 329 -38.46 -8.71 56.42
CA ASN A 329 -38.45 -10.16 56.48
C ASN A 329 -37.06 -10.74 56.10
N PRO A 330 -36.33 -11.38 57.03
CA PRO A 330 -35.01 -11.98 56.80
C PRO A 330 -34.97 -13.10 55.75
N ALA A 331 -36.13 -13.62 55.31
CA ALA A 331 -36.19 -14.53 54.17
C ALA A 331 -35.87 -13.83 52.84
N ASN A 332 -36.14 -12.53 52.73
CA ASN A 332 -35.92 -11.72 51.53
C ASN A 332 -34.46 -11.24 51.42
N HIS A 333 -34.17 -10.48 50.37
CA HIS A 333 -32.89 -9.77 50.24
C HIS A 333 -32.84 -8.53 51.11
N ILE A 334 -31.64 -8.04 51.39
CA ILE A 334 -31.41 -6.75 52.05
C ILE A 334 -32.04 -5.60 51.26
N LYS A 335 -32.46 -4.54 51.95
CA LYS A 335 -32.92 -3.30 51.31
C LYS A 335 -31.76 -2.61 50.59
N ASP A 336 -32.07 -1.84 49.55
CA ASP A 336 -31.10 -0.98 48.88
C ASP A 336 -30.45 0.03 49.84
N THR A 337 -31.20 0.46 50.86
CA THR A 337 -30.73 1.39 51.90
C THR A 337 -29.89 0.74 53.00
N THR A 338 -29.90 -0.58 53.10
CA THR A 338 -29.11 -1.31 54.10
C THR A 338 -27.64 -1.14 53.79
N ASN A 339 -26.86 -0.67 54.75
CA ASN A 339 -25.43 -0.40 54.61
C ASN A 339 -24.68 -1.00 55.80
N GLN A 340 -23.34 -0.89 55.79
CA GLN A 340 -22.51 -1.48 56.84
C GLN A 340 -22.92 -0.99 58.24
N ALA A 341 -23.21 0.30 58.39
CA ALA A 341 -23.61 0.88 59.68
C ALA A 341 -24.94 0.30 60.20
N ALA A 342 -25.90 0.00 59.33
CA ALA A 342 -27.16 -0.63 59.72
C ALA A 342 -26.93 -2.08 60.20
N ILE A 343 -26.07 -2.83 59.50
CA ILE A 343 -25.71 -4.21 59.87
C ILE A 343 -24.93 -4.21 61.20
N ASP A 344 -23.94 -3.33 61.38
CA ASP A 344 -23.17 -3.19 62.62
C ASP A 344 -24.09 -2.84 63.80
N ALA A 345 -25.10 -1.99 63.57
CA ALA A 345 -26.09 -1.65 64.58
C ALA A 345 -26.96 -2.85 64.98
N ALA A 346 -27.39 -3.68 64.01
CA ALA A 346 -28.11 -4.92 64.28
C ALA A 346 -27.22 -5.95 64.99
N GLN A 347 -25.96 -6.11 64.57
CA GLN A 347 -24.96 -6.97 65.21
C GLN A 347 -24.81 -6.61 66.69
N THR A 348 -24.68 -5.32 67.00
CA THR A 348 -24.58 -4.84 68.39
C THR A 348 -25.78 -5.27 69.25
N LYS A 349 -26.99 -5.36 68.66
CA LYS A 349 -28.19 -5.83 69.36
C LYS A 349 -28.19 -7.35 69.54
N VAL A 350 -27.73 -8.10 68.54
CA VAL A 350 -27.56 -9.57 68.63
C VAL A 350 -26.51 -9.92 69.69
N ASP A 351 -25.42 -9.16 69.78
CA ASP A 351 -24.36 -9.40 70.77
C ASP A 351 -24.85 -9.30 72.22
N ALA A 352 -25.87 -8.47 72.47
CA ALA A 352 -26.52 -8.30 73.76
C ALA A 352 -27.49 -9.44 74.14
N VAL A 353 -27.82 -10.35 73.22
CA VAL A 353 -28.61 -11.56 73.51
C VAL A 353 -27.71 -12.60 74.18
N THR A 354 -28.23 -13.20 75.24
CA THR A 354 -27.57 -14.19 76.11
C THR A 354 -28.11 -15.60 75.93
N ASP A 355 -29.37 -15.78 75.48
CA ASP A 355 -29.84 -17.09 75.01
C ASP A 355 -29.04 -17.52 73.77
N ALA A 356 -28.24 -18.58 73.94
CA ALA A 356 -27.31 -19.04 72.92
C ALA A 356 -28.01 -19.55 71.64
N THR A 357 -29.20 -20.14 71.77
CA THR A 357 -29.94 -20.70 70.62
C THR A 357 -30.53 -19.57 69.78
N VAL A 358 -31.19 -18.62 70.43
CA VAL A 358 -31.77 -17.46 69.76
C VAL A 358 -30.67 -16.56 69.17
N LYS A 359 -29.57 -16.37 69.90
CA LYS A 359 -28.41 -15.62 69.40
C LYS A 359 -27.85 -16.23 68.12
N ALA A 360 -27.69 -17.55 68.07
CA ALA A 360 -27.20 -18.24 66.87
C ALA A 360 -28.14 -18.06 65.66
N GLU A 361 -29.46 -18.13 65.87
CA GLU A 361 -30.44 -17.89 64.81
C GLU A 361 -30.38 -16.45 64.28
N LEU A 362 -30.34 -15.47 65.17
CA LEU A 362 -30.25 -14.06 64.81
C LEU A 362 -28.90 -13.71 64.16
N GLN A 363 -27.81 -14.32 64.62
CA GLN A 363 -26.47 -14.16 64.03
C GLN A 363 -26.46 -14.64 62.58
N ALA A 364 -27.05 -15.80 62.28
CA ALA A 364 -27.13 -16.30 60.91
C ALA A 364 -27.87 -15.33 59.96
N GLN A 365 -28.83 -14.57 60.47
CA GLN A 365 -29.55 -13.56 59.70
C GLN A 365 -28.69 -12.30 59.47
N VAL A 366 -27.90 -11.86 60.47
CA VAL A 366 -26.93 -10.77 60.29
C VAL A 366 -25.82 -11.19 59.31
N ASP A 367 -25.31 -12.41 59.42
CA ASP A 367 -24.31 -12.96 58.51
C ASP A 367 -24.83 -13.02 57.06
N LYS A 368 -26.09 -13.42 56.87
CA LYS A 368 -26.76 -13.34 55.56
C LYS A 368 -26.79 -11.90 55.04
N ALA A 369 -27.21 -10.94 55.86
CA ALA A 369 -27.26 -9.53 55.45
C ALA A 369 -25.87 -9.00 55.04
N GLN A 370 -24.83 -9.39 55.79
CA GLN A 370 -23.45 -9.03 55.48
C GLN A 370 -23.00 -9.62 54.14
N ALA A 371 -23.25 -10.91 53.92
CA ALA A 371 -22.89 -11.59 52.68
C ALA A 371 -23.58 -10.96 51.45
N GLU A 372 -24.86 -10.59 51.58
CA GLU A 372 -25.58 -9.91 50.50
C GLU A 372 -25.06 -8.48 50.26
N LEU A 373 -24.69 -7.75 51.31
CA LEU A 373 -24.08 -6.42 51.18
C LEU A 373 -22.73 -6.50 50.47
N ASP A 374 -21.88 -7.46 50.84
CA ASP A 374 -20.57 -7.68 50.23
C ASP A 374 -20.71 -8.08 48.76
N ALA A 375 -21.65 -8.97 48.43
CA ALA A 375 -21.95 -9.36 47.06
C ALA A 375 -22.41 -8.17 46.21
N ARG A 376 -23.30 -7.31 46.75
CA ARG A 376 -23.77 -6.08 46.09
C ARG A 376 -22.63 -5.09 45.85
N ASN A 377 -21.73 -4.92 46.82
CA ASN A 377 -20.56 -4.04 46.68
C ASN A 377 -19.57 -4.59 45.64
N ALA A 378 -19.33 -5.90 45.63
CA ALA A 378 -18.49 -6.57 44.64
C ALA A 378 -19.08 -6.46 43.22
N GLU A 379 -20.41 -6.55 43.07
CA GLU A 379 -21.08 -6.29 41.80
C GLU A 379 -20.86 -4.86 41.31
N LYS A 380 -21.09 -3.86 42.18
CA LYS A 380 -20.88 -2.45 41.84
C LYS A 380 -19.44 -2.14 41.41
N GLN A 381 -18.46 -2.82 42.01
CA GLN A 381 -17.07 -2.71 41.60
C GLN A 381 -16.84 -3.34 40.21
N ARG A 382 -17.41 -4.52 39.95
CA ARG A 382 -17.34 -5.19 38.64
C ARG A 382 -17.94 -4.32 37.53
N GLU A 383 -19.09 -3.68 37.78
CA GLU A 383 -19.70 -2.72 36.85
C GLU A 383 -18.78 -1.51 36.58
N THR A 384 -18.13 -0.96 37.62
CA THR A 384 -17.22 0.18 37.49
C THR A 384 -15.99 -0.18 36.67
N ASP A 385 -15.37 -1.33 36.96
CA ASP A 385 -14.23 -1.87 36.24
C ASP A 385 -14.57 -2.13 34.76
N ALA A 386 -15.71 -2.76 34.49
CA ALA A 386 -16.16 -3.05 33.13
C ALA A 386 -16.42 -1.74 32.36
N THR A 387 -17.11 -0.77 32.97
CA THR A 387 -17.35 0.55 32.37
C THR A 387 -16.04 1.25 32.01
N ALA A 388 -15.06 1.26 32.91
CA ALA A 388 -13.76 1.87 32.64
C ALA A 388 -13.00 1.16 31.52
N ALA A 389 -13.02 -0.18 31.50
CA ALA A 389 -12.38 -0.97 30.46
C ALA A 389 -12.99 -0.73 29.08
N ILE A 390 -14.33 -0.71 28.98
CA ILE A 390 -15.05 -0.42 27.73
C ILE A 390 -14.76 1.00 27.25
N ASN A 391 -14.90 2.00 28.12
CA ASN A 391 -14.65 3.40 27.77
C ASN A 391 -13.26 3.56 27.15
N ASN A 392 -12.24 2.93 27.73
CA ASN A 392 -10.87 3.01 27.23
C ASN A 392 -10.67 2.46 25.79
N LEU A 393 -11.59 1.66 25.25
CA LEU A 393 -11.57 1.18 23.87
C LEU A 393 -11.89 2.28 22.85
N PHE A 394 -12.61 3.33 23.26
CA PHE A 394 -13.19 4.34 22.36
C PHE A 394 -12.53 5.70 22.50
N ILE A 395 -12.54 6.48 21.41
CA ILE A 395 -12.02 7.85 21.37
C ILE A 395 -12.70 8.69 22.47
N ASP A 396 -11.89 9.51 23.16
CA ASP A 396 -12.30 10.32 24.31
C ASP A 396 -12.88 9.53 25.49
N ASN A 397 -12.57 8.24 25.54
CA ASN A 397 -13.10 7.31 26.53
C ASN A 397 -14.64 7.24 26.53
N ASN A 398 -15.26 7.32 25.34
CA ASN A 398 -16.72 7.36 25.18
C ASN A 398 -17.22 6.35 24.13
N PRO A 399 -18.01 5.32 24.53
CA PRO A 399 -18.57 4.30 23.63
C PRO A 399 -19.48 4.82 22.51
N ALA A 400 -19.91 6.08 22.57
CA ALA A 400 -20.61 6.72 21.46
C ALA A 400 -19.70 6.95 20.25
N ASN A 401 -18.40 7.14 20.47
CA ASN A 401 -17.42 7.42 19.43
C ASN A 401 -16.90 6.11 18.77
N HIS A 402 -16.00 6.25 17.80
CA HIS A 402 -15.26 5.12 17.24
C HIS A 402 -14.19 4.60 18.19
N ILE A 403 -13.73 3.38 17.96
CA ILE A 403 -12.58 2.81 18.66
C ILE A 403 -11.32 3.66 18.44
N LYS A 404 -10.43 3.66 19.43
CA LYS A 404 -9.12 4.32 19.30
C LYS A 404 -8.27 3.59 18.27
N ASP A 405 -7.31 4.31 17.70
CA ASP A 405 -6.37 3.68 16.77
C ASP A 405 -5.52 2.58 17.38
N THR A 406 -5.24 2.71 18.69
CA THR A 406 -4.48 1.76 19.50
C THR A 406 -5.31 0.58 19.99
N THR A 407 -6.63 0.61 19.84
CA THR A 407 -7.50 -0.49 20.26
C THR A 407 -7.23 -1.70 19.38
N ASN A 408 -6.94 -2.83 20.02
CA ASN A 408 -6.60 -4.10 19.38
C ASN A 408 -7.40 -5.23 20.04
N GLN A 409 -7.28 -6.44 19.50
CA GLN A 409 -8.04 -7.59 19.99
C GLN A 409 -7.81 -7.84 21.49
N ALA A 410 -6.56 -7.74 21.97
CA ALA A 410 -6.24 -7.95 23.38
C ALA A 410 -6.91 -6.92 24.31
N ALA A 411 -7.07 -5.68 23.87
CA ALA A 411 -7.79 -4.66 24.64
C ALA A 411 -9.29 -4.98 24.73
N ILE A 412 -9.90 -5.43 23.62
CA ILE A 412 -11.31 -5.84 23.58
C ILE A 412 -11.53 -7.09 24.44
N ASP A 413 -10.67 -8.10 24.32
CA ASP A 413 -10.73 -9.33 25.13
C ASP A 413 -10.61 -9.02 26.63
N ALA A 414 -9.74 -8.08 26.99
CA ALA A 414 -9.59 -7.63 28.38
C ALA A 414 -10.86 -6.92 28.91
N ALA A 415 -11.51 -6.10 28.07
CA ALA A 415 -12.79 -5.48 28.42
C ALA A 415 -13.92 -6.53 28.51
N GLN A 416 -13.96 -7.47 27.56
CA GLN A 416 -14.90 -8.60 27.55
C GLN A 416 -14.80 -9.41 28.85
N ALA A 417 -13.60 -9.75 29.30
CA ALA A 417 -13.40 -10.48 30.55
C ALA A 417 -13.96 -9.74 31.78
N LYS A 418 -13.92 -8.40 31.78
CA LYS A 418 -14.52 -7.57 32.84
C LYS A 418 -16.04 -7.54 32.74
N VAL A 419 -16.60 -7.47 31.54
CA VAL A 419 -18.06 -7.58 31.30
C VAL A 419 -18.58 -8.95 31.69
N ASP A 420 -17.83 -10.02 31.39
CA ASP A 420 -18.19 -11.39 31.74
C ASP A 420 -18.34 -11.60 33.24
N ALA A 421 -17.55 -10.87 34.04
CA ALA A 421 -17.61 -10.92 35.49
C ALA A 421 -18.87 -10.24 36.07
N VAL A 422 -19.50 -9.29 35.37
CA VAL A 422 -20.74 -8.61 35.84
C VAL A 422 -21.87 -9.63 35.96
N THR A 423 -22.64 -9.58 37.06
CA THR A 423 -23.75 -10.52 37.31
C THR A 423 -25.14 -9.94 37.09
N ASP A 424 -25.32 -8.63 37.11
CA ASP A 424 -26.56 -7.98 36.66
C ASP A 424 -26.74 -8.22 35.16
N ALA A 425 -27.75 -8.99 34.79
CA ALA A 425 -27.99 -9.39 33.41
C ALA A 425 -28.32 -8.20 32.49
N THR A 426 -29.01 -7.18 33.00
CA THR A 426 -29.40 -5.99 32.21
C THR A 426 -28.17 -5.14 31.94
N LYS A 427 -27.38 -4.87 32.97
CA LYS A 427 -26.16 -4.07 32.86
C LYS A 427 -25.10 -4.77 32.01
N LYS A 428 -24.95 -6.09 32.18
CA LYS A 428 -24.08 -6.92 31.35
C LYS A 428 -24.48 -6.85 29.88
N ALA A 429 -25.77 -6.93 29.55
CA ALA A 429 -26.24 -6.83 28.17
C ALA A 429 -25.96 -5.46 27.53
N GLU A 430 -26.15 -4.36 28.28
CA GLU A 430 -25.79 -3.01 27.81
C GLU A 430 -24.30 -2.88 27.53
N MET A 431 -23.46 -3.40 28.42
CA MET A 431 -22.00 -3.40 28.28
C MET A 431 -21.53 -4.31 27.14
N GLN A 432 -22.17 -5.47 26.96
CA GLN A 432 -21.87 -6.41 25.88
C GLN A 432 -22.08 -5.74 24.52
N ALA A 433 -23.18 -5.01 24.33
CA ALA A 433 -23.44 -4.29 23.08
C ALA A 433 -22.33 -3.27 22.74
N GLN A 434 -21.68 -2.68 23.77
CA GLN A 434 -20.56 -1.77 23.56
C GLN A 434 -19.27 -2.52 23.18
N VAL A 435 -19.00 -3.67 23.79
CA VAL A 435 -17.87 -4.52 23.40
C VAL A 435 -18.06 -5.08 21.98
N ASP A 436 -19.27 -5.53 21.64
CA ASP A 436 -19.63 -6.00 20.30
C ASP A 436 -19.46 -4.90 19.25
N LYS A 437 -19.84 -3.66 19.56
CA LYS A 437 -19.57 -2.49 18.71
C LYS A 437 -18.06 -2.31 18.50
N ALA A 438 -17.25 -2.36 19.57
CA ALA A 438 -15.80 -2.22 19.46
C ALA A 438 -15.19 -3.32 18.58
N GLN A 439 -15.67 -4.55 18.72
CA GLN A 439 -15.24 -5.69 17.91
C GLN A 439 -15.58 -5.49 16.44
N ALA A 440 -16.82 -5.11 16.13
CA ALA A 440 -17.26 -4.86 14.77
C ALA A 440 -16.46 -3.74 14.08
N GLU A 441 -16.14 -2.66 14.81
CA GLU A 441 -15.29 -1.58 14.29
C GLU A 441 -13.83 -2.02 14.08
N LEU A 442 -13.28 -2.86 14.96
CA LEU A 442 -11.94 -3.41 14.80
C LEU A 442 -11.86 -4.34 13.57
N ASP A 443 -12.86 -5.20 13.39
CA ASP A 443 -12.97 -6.10 12.25
C ASP A 443 -13.09 -5.30 10.94
N ALA A 444 -13.92 -4.25 10.93
CA ALA A 444 -14.05 -3.35 9.78
C ALA A 444 -12.73 -2.64 9.45
N LYS A 445 -12.01 -2.17 10.47
CA LYS A 445 -10.68 -1.54 10.32
C LYS A 445 -9.66 -2.52 9.72
N ASN A 446 -9.64 -3.76 10.20
CA ASN A 446 -8.75 -4.80 9.69
C ASN A 446 -9.09 -5.17 8.23
N ALA A 447 -10.38 -5.29 7.92
CA ALA A 447 -10.84 -5.56 6.55
C ALA A 447 -10.52 -4.41 5.59
N GLU A 448 -10.61 -3.15 6.03
CA GLU A 448 -10.15 -2.00 5.23
C GLU A 448 -8.65 -2.07 4.96
N LYS A 449 -7.83 -2.27 6.00
CA LYS A 449 -6.37 -2.36 5.84
C LYS A 449 -5.95 -3.49 4.88
N GLN A 450 -6.68 -4.60 4.89
CA GLN A 450 -6.49 -5.67 3.91
C GLN A 450 -6.85 -5.21 2.50
N ARG A 451 -8.02 -4.57 2.30
CA ARG A 451 -8.43 -4.02 1.00
C ARG A 451 -7.41 -3.03 0.45
N GLU A 452 -6.89 -2.13 1.27
CA GLU A 452 -5.83 -1.19 0.89
C GLU A 452 -4.55 -1.91 0.43
N THR A 453 -4.12 -2.94 1.17
CA THR A 453 -2.91 -3.72 0.84
C THR A 453 -3.07 -4.48 -0.48
N GLU A 454 -4.21 -5.14 -0.67
CA GLU A 454 -4.54 -5.87 -1.90
C GLU A 454 -4.66 -4.93 -3.10
N ALA A 455 -5.33 -3.79 -2.93
CA ALA A 455 -5.46 -2.78 -3.98
C ALA A 455 -4.09 -2.20 -4.35
N LYS A 456 -3.28 -1.81 -3.37
CA LYS A 456 -1.91 -1.32 -3.59
C LYS A 456 -1.07 -2.33 -4.35
N THR A 457 -1.09 -3.60 -3.93
CA THR A 457 -0.33 -4.67 -4.59
C THR A 457 -0.79 -4.87 -6.03
N SER A 458 -2.11 -4.89 -6.26
CA SER A 458 -2.68 -5.06 -7.61
C SER A 458 -2.32 -3.90 -8.54
N VAL A 459 -2.40 -2.67 -8.04
CA VAL A 459 -2.03 -1.45 -8.77
C VAL A 459 -0.54 -1.42 -9.09
N ASP A 460 0.31 -1.66 -8.08
CA ASP A 460 1.76 -1.65 -8.25
C ASP A 460 2.19 -2.71 -9.30
N ASN A 461 1.56 -3.88 -9.30
CA ASN A 461 1.82 -4.96 -10.27
C ASN A 461 1.54 -4.60 -11.74
N LEU A 462 0.80 -3.53 -12.03
CA LEU A 462 0.58 -3.02 -13.40
C LEU A 462 1.84 -2.41 -14.01
N PHE A 463 2.81 -2.02 -13.17
CA PHE A 463 3.97 -1.24 -13.58
C PHE A 463 5.28 -2.03 -13.48
N ILE A 464 6.26 -1.66 -14.30
CA ILE A 464 7.61 -2.25 -14.30
C ILE A 464 8.19 -2.18 -12.87
N ASP A 465 8.81 -3.29 -12.43
CA ASP A 465 9.35 -3.49 -11.07
C ASP A 465 8.36 -3.34 -9.93
N ASN A 466 7.07 -3.48 -10.23
CA ASN A 466 5.97 -3.26 -9.30
C ASN A 466 6.03 -1.85 -8.66
N ASN A 467 6.38 -0.84 -9.46
CA ASN A 467 6.52 0.53 -9.02
C ASN A 467 5.73 1.48 -9.92
N SER A 468 4.68 2.08 -9.37
CA SER A 468 3.80 3.03 -10.08
C SER A 468 4.49 4.29 -10.63
N ALA A 469 5.74 4.57 -10.22
CA ALA A 469 6.54 5.63 -10.83
C ALA A 469 6.98 5.28 -12.27
N ASN A 470 7.15 3.99 -12.57
CA ASN A 470 7.60 3.49 -13.88
C ASN A 470 6.44 3.41 -14.89
N HIS A 471 6.74 2.98 -16.12
CA HIS A 471 5.73 2.65 -17.13
C HIS A 471 5.02 1.33 -16.84
N ILE A 472 3.86 1.11 -17.48
CA ILE A 472 3.16 -0.16 -17.46
C ILE A 472 4.01 -1.29 -18.05
N LYS A 473 3.81 -2.52 -17.57
CA LYS A 473 4.46 -3.71 -18.15
C LYS A 473 3.93 -3.97 -19.56
N ASP A 474 4.73 -4.63 -20.37
CA ASP A 474 4.29 -5.14 -21.69
C ASP A 474 3.09 -6.09 -21.55
N THR A 475 3.05 -6.87 -20.46
CA THR A 475 1.96 -7.80 -20.15
C THR A 475 0.72 -7.13 -19.57
N THR A 476 0.79 -5.85 -19.17
CA THR A 476 -0.37 -5.14 -18.60
C THR A 476 -1.39 -4.90 -19.71
N ASN A 477 -2.59 -5.45 -19.56
CA ASN A 477 -3.69 -5.32 -20.51
C ASN A 477 -4.94 -4.77 -19.82
N GLN A 478 -6.03 -4.57 -20.56
CA GLN A 478 -7.26 -3.99 -20.02
C GLN A 478 -7.81 -4.82 -18.84
N ALA A 479 -7.78 -6.15 -18.94
CA ALA A 479 -8.25 -7.03 -17.87
C ALA A 479 -7.44 -6.90 -16.57
N ALA A 480 -6.11 -6.67 -16.67
CA ALA A 480 -5.26 -6.43 -15.51
C ALA A 480 -5.61 -5.09 -14.83
N ILE A 481 -5.83 -4.03 -15.62
CA ILE A 481 -6.24 -2.71 -15.12
C ILE A 481 -7.62 -2.79 -14.47
N ASP A 482 -8.60 -3.45 -15.12
CA ASP A 482 -9.95 -3.63 -14.58
C ASP A 482 -9.93 -4.40 -13.24
N ALA A 483 -9.07 -5.43 -13.13
CA ALA A 483 -8.89 -6.18 -11.89
C ALA A 483 -8.29 -5.32 -10.76
N ALA A 484 -7.31 -4.47 -11.07
CA ALA A 484 -6.78 -3.49 -10.11
C ALA A 484 -7.84 -2.45 -9.73
N GLN A 485 -8.59 -1.93 -10.71
CA GLN A 485 -9.68 -0.98 -10.50
C GLN A 485 -10.76 -1.54 -9.59
N ALA A 486 -11.13 -2.82 -9.75
CA ALA A 486 -12.10 -3.48 -8.87
C ALA A 486 -11.63 -3.51 -7.41
N LYS A 487 -10.33 -3.76 -7.18
CA LYS A 487 -9.73 -3.73 -5.83
C LYS A 487 -9.68 -2.30 -5.27
N VAL A 488 -9.34 -1.30 -6.07
CA VAL A 488 -9.39 0.12 -5.66
C VAL A 488 -10.81 0.56 -5.35
N ASN A 489 -11.81 0.12 -6.13
CA ASN A 489 -13.22 0.42 -5.88
C ASN A 489 -13.71 -0.13 -4.54
N ALA A 490 -13.14 -1.25 -4.09
CA ALA A 490 -13.45 -1.86 -2.81
C ALA A 490 -12.86 -1.10 -1.61
N VAL A 491 -11.78 -0.31 -1.77
CA VAL A 491 -11.21 0.53 -0.71
C VAL A 491 -12.24 1.58 -0.26
N THR A 492 -12.40 1.75 1.05
CA THR A 492 -13.36 2.71 1.64
C THR A 492 -12.72 3.97 2.19
N ASP A 493 -11.43 3.96 2.54
CA ASP A 493 -10.68 5.19 2.83
C ASP A 493 -10.58 6.04 1.56
N ALA A 494 -11.16 7.24 1.60
CA ALA A 494 -11.26 8.11 0.43
C ALA A 494 -9.89 8.62 -0.04
N THR A 495 -8.93 8.79 0.88
CA THR A 495 -7.60 9.32 0.56
C THR A 495 -6.76 8.25 -0.12
N THR A 496 -6.64 7.08 0.50
CA THR A 496 -5.94 5.91 -0.09
C THR A 496 -6.56 5.54 -1.43
N LYS A 497 -7.89 5.54 -1.54
CA LYS A 497 -8.60 5.26 -2.79
C LYS A 497 -8.24 6.25 -3.89
N ALA A 498 -8.23 7.56 -3.60
CA ALA A 498 -7.89 8.59 -4.57
C ALA A 498 -6.43 8.48 -5.06
N GLU A 499 -5.50 8.19 -4.16
CA GLU A 499 -4.09 7.95 -4.52
C GLU A 499 -3.92 6.74 -5.43
N LEU A 500 -4.56 5.62 -5.11
CA LEU A 500 -4.52 4.41 -5.93
C LEU A 500 -5.25 4.60 -7.27
N GLN A 501 -6.36 5.35 -7.28
CA GLN A 501 -7.10 5.67 -8.50
C GLN A 501 -6.23 6.44 -9.49
N THR A 502 -5.48 7.44 -9.03
CA THR A 502 -4.56 8.21 -9.88
C THR A 502 -3.55 7.31 -10.60
N LYS A 503 -3.10 6.24 -9.94
CA LYS A 503 -2.19 5.27 -10.53
C LYS A 503 -2.89 4.36 -11.54
N VAL A 504 -4.11 3.91 -11.26
CA VAL A 504 -4.90 3.15 -12.25
C VAL A 504 -5.17 4.00 -13.49
N ASP A 505 -5.51 5.28 -13.32
CA ASP A 505 -5.73 6.21 -14.43
C ASP A 505 -4.46 6.41 -15.26
N LYS A 506 -3.29 6.53 -14.63
CA LYS A 506 -1.99 6.53 -15.32
C LYS A 506 -1.79 5.26 -16.14
N ALA A 507 -2.03 4.08 -15.55
CA ALA A 507 -1.89 2.81 -16.27
C ALA A 507 -2.82 2.73 -17.48
N GLN A 508 -4.07 3.20 -17.33
CA GLN A 508 -5.04 3.24 -18.42
C GLN A 508 -4.61 4.20 -19.53
N ALA A 509 -4.10 5.37 -19.18
CA ALA A 509 -3.60 6.35 -20.15
C ALA A 509 -2.42 5.78 -20.96
N GLU A 510 -1.46 5.12 -20.32
CA GLU A 510 -0.33 4.49 -20.99
C GLU A 510 -0.76 3.31 -21.88
N LEU A 511 -1.74 2.49 -21.44
CA LEU A 511 -2.28 1.40 -22.25
C LEU A 511 -2.99 1.94 -23.50
N ASN A 512 -3.79 3.01 -23.35
CA ASN A 512 -4.45 3.68 -24.46
C ASN A 512 -3.43 4.24 -25.45
N ALA A 513 -2.39 4.91 -24.96
CA ALA A 513 -1.32 5.44 -25.81
C ALA A 513 -0.60 4.33 -26.60
N ARG A 514 -0.26 3.22 -25.95
CA ARG A 514 0.35 2.05 -26.60
C ARG A 514 -0.56 1.44 -27.68
N THR A 515 -1.86 1.35 -27.39
CA THR A 515 -2.84 0.79 -28.34
C THR A 515 -3.02 1.71 -29.55
N SER A 516 -3.14 3.02 -29.33
CA SER A 516 -3.20 4.01 -30.41
C SER A 516 -1.92 4.00 -31.27
N GLU A 517 -0.75 3.80 -30.66
CA GLU A 517 0.48 3.71 -31.43
C GLU A 517 0.54 2.48 -32.33
N ALA A 518 0.23 1.30 -31.79
CA ALA A 518 0.18 0.07 -32.58
C ALA A 518 -0.80 0.19 -33.77
N GLN A 519 -1.92 0.90 -33.58
CA GLN A 519 -2.86 1.18 -34.66
C GLN A 519 -2.26 2.13 -35.71
N ARG A 520 -1.60 3.23 -35.31
CA ARG A 520 -0.92 4.17 -36.22
C ARG A 520 0.15 3.46 -37.05
N GLU A 521 0.95 2.60 -36.43
CA GLU A 521 1.97 1.79 -37.11
C GLU A 521 1.35 0.84 -38.14
N ALA A 522 0.29 0.11 -37.77
CA ALA A 522 -0.40 -0.81 -38.68
C ALA A 522 -1.01 -0.07 -39.86
N GLU A 523 -1.71 1.04 -39.62
CA GLU A 523 -2.31 1.87 -40.66
C GLU A 523 -1.28 2.50 -41.60
N ALA A 524 -0.16 2.98 -41.04
CA ALA A 524 0.95 3.51 -41.82
C ALA A 524 1.59 2.41 -42.67
N LYS A 525 1.88 1.24 -42.09
CA LYS A 525 2.45 0.09 -42.81
C LYS A 525 1.56 -0.39 -43.94
N THR A 526 0.26 -0.53 -43.72
CA THR A 526 -0.70 -0.86 -44.79
C THR A 526 -0.70 0.21 -45.88
N SER A 527 -0.70 1.50 -45.51
CA SER A 527 -0.73 2.59 -46.49
C SER A 527 0.55 2.65 -47.34
N VAL A 528 1.71 2.45 -46.73
CA VAL A 528 3.02 2.42 -47.41
C VAL A 528 3.13 1.20 -48.30
N ASN A 529 2.79 0.01 -47.79
CA ASN A 529 2.79 -1.22 -48.58
C ASN A 529 1.93 -1.07 -49.85
N ASN A 530 0.75 -0.44 -49.73
CA ASN A 530 -0.17 -0.24 -50.85
C ASN A 530 0.38 0.65 -51.99
N LEU A 531 1.50 1.37 -51.79
CA LEU A 531 2.17 2.15 -52.83
C LEU A 531 2.86 1.25 -53.88
N PHE A 532 3.17 0.01 -53.51
CA PHE A 532 4.03 -0.90 -54.29
C PHE A 532 3.27 -2.10 -54.84
N ILE A 533 3.75 -2.65 -55.96
CA ILE A 533 3.20 -3.87 -56.57
C ILE A 533 3.15 -5.00 -55.54
N ASP A 534 2.04 -5.74 -55.54
CA ASP A 534 1.72 -6.81 -54.57
C ASP A 534 1.70 -6.37 -53.09
N ASN A 535 1.55 -5.07 -52.86
CA ASN A 535 1.61 -4.46 -51.53
C ASN A 535 2.94 -4.75 -50.81
N ASN A 536 4.04 -4.80 -51.56
CA ASN A 536 5.37 -5.13 -51.04
C ASN A 536 6.41 -4.05 -51.41
N PRO A 537 6.96 -3.32 -50.41
CA PRO A 537 7.98 -2.28 -50.62
C PRO A 537 9.28 -2.73 -51.31
N ALA A 538 9.52 -4.04 -51.42
CA ALA A 538 10.63 -4.56 -52.23
C ALA A 538 10.43 -4.30 -53.73
N ASN A 539 9.19 -4.25 -54.21
CA ASN A 539 8.83 -4.09 -55.61
C ASN A 539 8.81 -2.61 -56.05
N HIS A 540 8.57 -2.37 -57.33
CA HIS A 540 8.30 -1.03 -57.87
C HIS A 540 6.94 -0.49 -57.45
N ILE A 541 6.74 0.82 -57.53
CA ILE A 541 5.45 1.46 -57.32
C ILE A 541 4.42 0.97 -58.33
N LYS A 542 3.15 0.95 -57.92
CA LYS A 542 2.03 0.64 -58.83
C LYS A 542 1.89 1.74 -59.89
N ASP A 543 1.37 1.38 -61.05
CA ASP A 543 1.03 2.37 -62.09
C ASP A 543 -0.01 3.40 -61.64
N THR A 544 -0.86 3.00 -60.68
CA THR A 544 -1.89 3.84 -60.08
C THR A 544 -1.37 4.69 -58.91
N THR A 545 -0.11 4.52 -58.49
CA THR A 545 0.48 5.33 -57.43
C THR A 545 0.69 6.76 -57.93
N THR A 546 0.01 7.71 -57.28
CA THR A 546 0.09 9.14 -57.58
C THR A 546 0.67 9.90 -56.38
N GLN A 547 1.03 11.17 -56.60
CA GLN A 547 1.53 12.04 -55.52
C GLN A 547 0.57 12.08 -54.32
N ALA A 548 -0.74 12.20 -54.59
CA ALA A 548 -1.75 12.23 -53.53
C ALA A 548 -1.79 10.95 -52.67
N ILE A 549 -1.48 9.77 -53.25
CA ILE A 549 -1.44 8.51 -52.51
C ILE A 549 -0.16 8.44 -51.65
N ILE A 550 0.97 8.92 -52.18
CA ILE A 550 2.23 9.02 -51.43
C ILE A 550 2.07 10.00 -50.25
N ASP A 551 1.49 11.18 -50.48
CA ASP A 551 1.25 12.19 -49.43
C ASP A 551 0.31 11.66 -48.33
N ALA A 552 -0.69 10.85 -48.71
CA ALA A 552 -1.59 10.19 -47.75
C ALA A 552 -0.84 9.14 -46.90
N ALA A 553 0.05 8.35 -47.51
CA ALA A 553 0.91 7.42 -46.77
C ALA A 553 1.89 8.17 -45.85
N GLN A 554 2.51 9.24 -46.34
CA GLN A 554 3.41 10.11 -45.58
C GLN A 554 2.73 10.70 -44.34
N THR A 555 1.47 11.13 -44.48
CA THR A 555 0.68 11.66 -43.35
C THR A 555 0.53 10.62 -42.24
N LYS A 556 0.29 9.35 -42.60
CA LYS A 556 0.20 8.26 -41.61
C LYS A 556 1.54 7.92 -40.99
N VAL A 557 2.63 7.90 -41.78
CA VAL A 557 4.00 7.73 -41.26
C VAL A 557 4.38 8.85 -40.30
N ASN A 558 3.99 10.09 -40.59
CA ASN A 558 4.24 11.24 -39.71
C ASN A 558 3.55 11.11 -38.36
N ALA A 559 2.39 10.43 -38.32
CA ALA A 559 1.63 10.19 -37.10
C ALA A 559 2.25 9.10 -36.21
N VAL A 560 3.07 8.19 -36.75
CA VAL A 560 3.84 7.20 -35.97
C VAL A 560 4.84 7.92 -35.07
N THR A 561 4.93 7.47 -33.81
CA THR A 561 5.82 8.03 -32.78
C THR A 561 7.03 7.16 -32.47
N ASP A 562 6.98 5.84 -32.70
CA ASP A 562 8.17 4.97 -32.65
C ASP A 562 9.14 5.40 -33.74
N ALA A 563 10.31 5.89 -33.31
CA ALA A 563 11.30 6.46 -34.21
C ALA A 563 11.89 5.43 -35.19
N THR A 564 11.97 4.17 -34.79
CA THR A 564 12.55 3.09 -35.59
C THR A 564 11.57 2.66 -36.69
N VAL A 565 10.31 2.38 -36.31
CA VAL A 565 9.25 2.03 -37.26
C VAL A 565 8.99 3.19 -38.22
N LYS A 566 8.96 4.42 -37.71
CA LYS A 566 8.82 5.62 -38.54
C LYS A 566 9.94 5.75 -39.55
N ALA A 567 11.20 5.54 -39.15
CA ALA A 567 12.34 5.62 -40.06
C ALA A 567 12.28 4.54 -41.16
N GLU A 568 11.88 3.31 -40.82
CA GLU A 568 11.71 2.23 -41.80
C GLU A 568 10.64 2.57 -42.83
N LEU A 569 9.45 2.99 -42.37
CA LEU A 569 8.34 3.37 -43.24
C LEU A 569 8.66 4.63 -44.05
N GLN A 570 9.40 5.58 -43.49
CA GLN A 570 9.85 6.79 -44.19
C GLN A 570 10.74 6.43 -45.38
N ALA A 571 11.72 5.54 -45.19
CA ALA A 571 12.60 5.11 -46.27
C ALA A 571 11.82 4.47 -47.44
N GLN A 572 10.72 3.77 -47.14
CA GLN A 572 9.84 3.21 -48.15
C GLN A 572 9.02 4.29 -48.86
N VAL A 573 8.50 5.29 -48.15
CA VAL A 573 7.84 6.44 -48.79
C VAL A 573 8.80 7.21 -49.69
N ASP A 574 10.04 7.44 -49.24
CA ASP A 574 11.08 8.11 -50.02
C ASP A 574 11.43 7.34 -51.30
N LYS A 575 11.52 5.99 -51.22
CA LYS A 575 11.66 5.12 -52.40
C LYS A 575 10.50 5.32 -53.37
N ALA A 576 9.26 5.29 -52.90
CA ALA A 576 8.08 5.47 -53.74
C ALA A 576 8.08 6.83 -54.43
N GLN A 577 8.48 7.89 -53.71
CA GLN A 577 8.62 9.24 -54.26
C GLN A 577 9.66 9.29 -55.37
N ALA A 578 10.86 8.73 -55.14
CA ALA A 578 11.93 8.70 -56.12
C ALA A 578 11.53 7.94 -57.40
N GLU A 579 10.84 6.81 -57.28
CA GLU A 579 10.33 6.05 -58.44
C GLU A 579 9.24 6.82 -59.20
N LEU A 580 8.35 7.54 -58.49
CA LEU A 580 7.32 8.36 -59.13
C LEU A 580 7.95 9.51 -59.92
N ASP A 581 8.96 10.17 -59.36
CA ASP A 581 9.65 11.27 -60.01
C ASP A 581 10.50 10.79 -61.19
N ALA A 582 11.13 9.62 -61.08
CA ALA A 582 11.80 8.97 -62.21
C ALA A 582 10.81 8.64 -63.34
N LYS A 583 9.60 8.15 -63.02
CA LYS A 583 8.55 7.88 -64.02
C LYS A 583 8.05 9.15 -64.71
N LYS A 584 7.89 10.26 -63.97
CA LYS A 584 7.55 11.56 -64.55
C LYS A 584 8.66 12.07 -65.47
N ALA A 585 9.91 11.97 -65.02
CA ALA A 585 11.08 12.39 -65.80
C ALA A 585 11.20 11.58 -67.10
N GLU A 586 10.97 10.26 -67.04
CA GLU A 586 10.96 9.42 -68.24
C GLU A 586 9.89 9.84 -69.23
N LYS A 587 8.65 10.04 -68.76
CA LYS A 587 7.56 10.51 -69.62
C LYS A 587 7.86 11.87 -70.27
N GLN A 588 8.59 12.74 -69.57
CA GLN A 588 9.07 14.00 -70.14
C GLN A 588 10.15 13.77 -71.20
N ARG A 589 11.12 12.88 -70.95
CA ARG A 589 12.16 12.53 -71.93
C ARG A 589 11.56 11.95 -73.21
N GLU A 590 10.58 11.05 -73.10
CA GLU A 590 9.84 10.50 -74.24
C GLU A 590 9.15 11.61 -75.05
N ALA A 591 8.47 12.54 -74.37
CA ALA A 591 7.80 13.66 -75.03
C ALA A 591 8.79 14.60 -75.73
N ASP A 592 9.90 14.94 -75.09
CA ASP A 592 10.94 15.82 -75.62
C ASP A 592 11.67 15.19 -76.82
N ALA A 593 11.95 13.89 -76.73
CA ALA A 593 12.53 13.11 -77.82
C ALA A 593 11.57 13.02 -79.00
N LYS A 594 10.30 12.69 -78.74
CA LYS A 594 9.26 12.65 -79.78
C LYS A 594 9.08 13.99 -80.47
N ALA A 595 9.03 15.09 -79.72
CA ALA A 595 8.94 16.43 -80.28
C ALA A 595 10.15 16.77 -81.17
N ALA A 596 11.37 16.44 -80.73
CA ALA A 596 12.60 16.71 -81.48
C ALA A 596 12.72 15.86 -82.75
N VAL A 597 12.37 14.57 -82.69
CA VAL A 597 12.33 13.67 -83.84
C VAL A 597 11.31 14.18 -84.87
N ASN A 598 10.09 14.47 -84.41
CA ASN A 598 9.03 15.00 -85.27
C ASN A 598 9.47 16.28 -85.99
N ASP A 599 10.16 17.20 -85.29
CA ASP A 599 10.62 18.47 -85.85
C ASP A 599 11.63 18.34 -87.00
N LEU A 600 12.26 17.17 -87.22
CA LEU A 600 13.13 16.92 -88.37
C LEU A 600 12.37 16.85 -89.70
N PHE A 601 11.05 16.61 -89.65
CA PHE A 601 10.21 16.31 -90.81
C PHE A 601 9.22 17.42 -91.13
N ILE A 602 8.84 17.53 -92.41
CA ILE A 602 7.85 18.50 -92.87
C ILE A 602 6.54 18.32 -92.10
N GLY A 603 6.02 19.43 -91.55
CA GLY A 603 4.79 19.42 -90.75
C GLY A 603 4.94 18.83 -89.35
N ASN A 604 6.16 18.61 -88.88
CA ASN A 604 6.46 17.96 -87.60
C ASN A 604 5.88 16.53 -87.51
N ASP A 605 5.90 15.81 -88.63
CA ASP A 605 5.34 14.47 -88.77
C ASP A 605 6.34 13.54 -89.48
N PRO A 606 6.87 12.51 -88.80
CA PRO A 606 7.79 11.53 -89.38
C PRO A 606 7.23 10.75 -90.56
N ALA A 607 5.93 10.80 -90.86
CA ALA A 607 5.39 10.26 -92.10
C ALA A 607 5.96 10.97 -93.36
N ASN A 608 6.36 12.24 -93.24
CA ASN A 608 6.81 13.08 -94.37
C ASN A 608 8.33 12.99 -94.62
N ASN A 609 8.83 13.76 -95.58
CA ASN A 609 10.28 13.95 -95.82
C ASN A 609 10.89 14.92 -94.81
N ILE A 610 12.22 14.88 -94.65
CA ILE A 610 12.96 15.87 -93.85
C ILE A 610 12.74 17.29 -94.39
N LYS A 611 12.82 18.28 -93.49
CA LYS A 611 12.80 19.70 -93.87
C LYS A 611 14.09 20.06 -94.62
N ASP A 612 14.02 21.04 -95.52
CA ASP A 612 15.21 21.59 -96.18
C ASP A 612 16.20 22.23 -95.20
N THR A 613 15.73 22.61 -94.00
CA THR A 613 16.54 23.15 -92.91
C THR A 613 17.16 22.08 -92.02
N THR A 614 16.83 20.79 -92.23
CA THR A 614 17.38 19.68 -91.44
C THR A 614 18.85 19.49 -91.80
N THR A 615 19.70 19.50 -90.79
CA THR A 615 21.16 19.33 -90.90
C THR A 615 21.63 18.18 -90.02
N GLN A 616 22.89 17.76 -90.18
CA GLN A 616 23.48 16.73 -89.30
C GLN A 616 23.40 17.15 -87.82
N ALA A 617 23.67 18.42 -87.52
CA ALA A 617 23.61 18.93 -86.15
C ALA A 617 22.20 18.83 -85.53
N THR A 618 21.14 19.03 -86.32
CA THR A 618 19.77 18.87 -85.81
C THR A 618 19.38 17.42 -85.62
N ILE A 619 19.88 16.50 -86.45
CA ILE A 619 19.68 15.05 -86.28
C ILE A 619 20.43 14.57 -85.04
N ASP A 620 21.69 14.98 -84.86
CA ASP A 620 22.51 14.63 -83.69
C ASP A 620 21.86 15.13 -82.38
N ALA A 621 21.26 16.32 -82.39
CA ALA A 621 20.54 16.87 -81.24
C ALA A 621 19.27 16.08 -80.91
N ALA A 622 18.52 15.63 -81.93
CA ALA A 622 17.36 14.76 -81.72
C ALA A 622 17.79 13.36 -81.24
N GLN A 623 18.86 12.81 -81.81
CA GLN A 623 19.48 11.55 -81.38
C GLN A 623 19.88 11.58 -79.90
N ALA A 624 20.53 12.65 -79.44
CA ALA A 624 20.90 12.78 -78.03
C ALA A 624 19.69 12.73 -77.08
N LYS A 625 18.53 13.26 -77.51
CA LYS A 625 17.27 13.16 -76.74
C LYS A 625 16.69 11.75 -76.77
N VAL A 626 16.69 11.09 -77.93
CA VAL A 626 16.29 9.67 -78.04
C VAL A 626 17.20 8.78 -77.19
N ASP A 627 18.49 9.09 -77.11
CA ASP A 627 19.44 8.33 -76.30
C ASP A 627 19.19 8.43 -74.81
N ALA A 628 18.65 9.57 -74.36
CA ALA A 628 18.26 9.80 -72.97
C ALA A 628 16.97 9.09 -72.56
N VAL A 629 16.11 8.67 -73.51
CA VAL A 629 14.92 7.84 -73.24
C VAL A 629 15.36 6.48 -72.69
N THR A 630 14.74 6.04 -71.61
CA THR A 630 15.07 4.78 -70.94
C THR A 630 14.07 3.66 -71.24
N ASP A 631 12.84 3.98 -71.66
CA ASP A 631 11.92 2.98 -72.22
C ASP A 631 12.49 2.44 -73.56
N PRO A 632 12.87 1.15 -73.61
CA PRO A 632 13.52 0.58 -74.79
C PRO A 632 12.59 0.48 -75.99
N THR A 633 11.28 0.41 -75.77
CA THR A 633 10.28 0.30 -76.85
C THR A 633 10.09 1.65 -77.51
N VAL A 634 9.88 2.70 -76.71
CA VAL A 634 9.74 4.07 -77.21
C VAL A 634 11.05 4.52 -77.87
N LYS A 635 12.20 4.23 -77.25
CA LYS A 635 13.51 4.52 -77.83
C LYS A 635 13.69 3.85 -79.19
N ALA A 636 13.34 2.56 -79.32
CA ALA A 636 13.46 1.84 -80.59
C ALA A 636 12.52 2.37 -81.67
N GLU A 637 11.32 2.85 -81.31
CA GLU A 637 10.39 3.48 -82.24
C GLU A 637 10.95 4.80 -82.77
N LEU A 638 11.40 5.68 -81.87
CA LEU A 638 11.98 6.98 -82.24
C LEU A 638 13.29 6.86 -83.02
N GLN A 639 14.10 5.83 -82.73
CA GLN A 639 15.36 5.58 -83.45
C GLN A 639 15.12 5.29 -84.94
N LYS A 640 14.05 4.57 -85.30
CA LYS A 640 13.72 4.30 -86.70
C LYS A 640 13.47 5.58 -87.49
N GLU A 641 12.85 6.56 -86.86
CA GLU A 641 12.60 7.86 -87.48
C GLU A 641 13.88 8.69 -87.59
N ILE A 642 14.80 8.62 -86.62
CA ILE A 642 16.15 9.22 -86.79
C ILE A 642 16.88 8.59 -87.98
N ASP A 643 16.90 7.26 -88.09
CA ASP A 643 17.56 6.55 -89.17
C ASP A 643 16.98 6.93 -90.54
N LYS A 644 15.66 7.13 -90.62
CA LYS A 644 14.98 7.67 -91.80
C LYS A 644 15.48 9.08 -92.14
N ALA A 645 15.52 9.99 -91.17
CA ALA A 645 15.98 11.36 -91.38
C ALA A 645 17.45 11.39 -91.87
N GLN A 646 18.32 10.59 -91.27
CA GLN A 646 19.73 10.48 -91.65
C GLN A 646 19.89 10.00 -93.11
N SER A 647 19.16 8.95 -93.49
CA SER A 647 19.19 8.42 -94.86
C SER A 647 18.72 9.43 -95.92
N GLN A 648 17.69 10.23 -95.60
CA GLN A 648 17.23 11.29 -96.49
C GLN A 648 18.24 12.44 -96.60
N LEU A 649 18.93 12.81 -95.51
CA LEU A 649 19.96 13.84 -95.53
C LEU A 649 21.17 13.42 -96.37
N ASP A 650 21.66 12.19 -96.19
CA ASP A 650 22.79 11.63 -96.95
C ASP A 650 22.53 11.58 -98.47
N SER A 651 21.25 11.50 -98.87
CA SER A 651 20.83 11.45 -100.27
C SER A 651 20.87 12.81 -100.97
N ILE A 652 20.90 13.93 -100.23
CA ILE A 652 20.83 15.30 -100.78
C ILE A 652 22.20 16.00 -100.78
N ILE A 653 23.17 15.55 -99.98
CA ILE A 653 24.53 16.13 -99.96
C ILE A 653 25.34 15.70 -101.20
N PRO A 654 25.84 16.65 -102.04
CA PRO A 654 26.61 16.30 -103.24
C PRO A 654 28.01 15.77 -102.92
N ILE A 655 28.48 14.77 -103.68
CA ILE A 655 29.88 14.30 -103.66
C ILE A 655 30.69 15.11 -104.68
N VAL A 656 31.77 15.75 -104.22
CA VAL A 656 32.66 16.58 -105.05
C VAL A 656 34.11 16.23 -104.76
N GLY A 657 34.95 16.11 -105.77
CA GLY A 657 36.35 15.74 -105.67
C GLY A 657 37.21 16.25 -106.82
N THR A 658 38.53 16.22 -106.60
CA THR A 658 39.58 16.70 -107.50
C THR A 658 40.77 15.73 -107.52
N ALA A 659 41.49 15.62 -108.64
CA ALA A 659 42.60 14.66 -108.80
C ALA A 659 43.88 15.31 -109.35
N ALA A 660 45.05 14.78 -108.97
CA ALA A 660 46.34 15.17 -109.54
C ALA A 660 46.58 14.54 -110.93
N LYS A 661 47.52 15.10 -111.70
CA LYS A 661 48.06 14.47 -112.92
C LYS A 661 48.76 13.16 -112.56
N TYR A 662 48.76 12.19 -113.47
CA TYR A 662 49.46 10.91 -113.30
C TYR A 662 50.70 10.87 -114.18
N THR A 663 51.89 10.71 -113.59
CA THR A 663 53.12 10.49 -114.35
C THR A 663 53.26 9.02 -114.66
N VAL A 664 53.59 8.67 -115.92
CA VAL A 664 53.80 7.29 -116.33
C VAL A 664 54.88 6.65 -115.45
N GLY A 665 54.49 5.63 -114.68
CA GLY A 665 55.35 4.92 -113.73
C GLY A 665 55.06 5.21 -112.26
N ASP A 666 54.18 6.17 -111.94
CA ASP A 666 53.75 6.43 -110.56
C ASP A 666 52.91 5.28 -109.99
N LEU A 667 53.00 5.04 -108.68
CA LEU A 667 52.24 3.97 -108.02
C LEU A 667 50.73 4.25 -107.97
N TYR A 668 50.35 5.50 -107.72
CA TYR A 668 48.98 5.88 -107.41
C TYR A 668 48.52 7.11 -108.18
N ILE A 669 47.24 7.13 -108.54
CA ILE A 669 46.48 8.34 -108.84
C ILE A 669 45.89 8.84 -107.51
N THR A 670 46.07 10.11 -107.19
CA THR A 670 45.66 10.66 -105.88
C THR A 670 44.84 11.93 -106.03
N GLY A 671 44.01 12.22 -105.03
CA GLY A 671 43.21 13.44 -104.99
C GLY A 671 42.43 13.65 -103.70
N THR A 672 41.49 14.58 -103.70
CA THR A 672 40.64 14.97 -102.54
C THR A 672 39.16 14.89 -102.89
N TYR A 673 38.31 14.74 -101.87
CA TYR A 673 36.85 14.76 -102.00
C TYR A 673 36.14 15.33 -100.75
N THR A 674 34.91 15.76 -100.94
CA THR A 674 33.93 16.20 -99.92
C THR A 674 32.57 15.54 -100.21
N GLY A 675 31.74 15.40 -99.19
CA GLY A 675 30.46 14.68 -99.27
C GLY A 675 30.59 13.18 -98.97
N PRO A 676 29.47 12.44 -98.91
CA PRO A 676 29.41 11.07 -98.40
C PRO A 676 29.89 10.03 -99.44
N ALA A 677 31.10 10.20 -99.97
CA ALA A 677 31.70 9.23 -100.89
C ALA A 677 32.13 7.97 -100.14
N THR A 678 31.71 6.80 -100.62
CA THR A 678 32.00 5.50 -99.98
C THR A 678 32.83 4.56 -100.87
N GLY A 679 33.02 4.90 -102.15
CA GLY A 679 33.88 4.14 -103.06
C GLY A 679 34.36 4.93 -104.25
N LEU A 680 35.38 4.41 -104.95
CA LEU A 680 35.85 4.93 -106.23
C LEU A 680 36.12 3.82 -107.26
N SER A 681 36.24 4.23 -108.54
CA SER A 681 36.72 3.39 -109.64
C SER A 681 37.53 4.22 -110.64
N LEU A 682 38.33 3.55 -111.45
CA LEU A 682 39.10 4.16 -112.53
C LEU A 682 38.71 3.55 -113.88
N ASP A 683 38.31 4.37 -114.83
CA ASP A 683 38.14 3.99 -116.23
C ASP A 683 39.39 4.34 -117.01
N VAL A 684 39.94 3.37 -117.73
CA VAL A 684 41.06 3.56 -118.64
C VAL A 684 40.61 3.12 -120.02
N ASN A 685 40.51 4.05 -120.97
CA ASN A 685 40.05 3.80 -122.35
C ASN A 685 38.73 3.01 -122.42
N GLY A 686 37.78 3.33 -121.54
CA GLY A 686 36.47 2.68 -121.47
C GLY A 686 36.39 1.40 -120.63
N LYS A 687 37.52 0.86 -120.13
CA LYS A 687 37.53 -0.28 -119.21
C LYS A 687 37.57 0.20 -117.76
N ARG A 688 36.61 -0.26 -116.95
CA ARG A 688 36.49 0.09 -115.52
C ARG A 688 37.28 -0.84 -114.62
N TYR A 689 37.99 -0.25 -113.66
CA TYR A 689 38.73 -0.90 -112.60
C TYR A 689 38.19 -0.43 -111.25
N TYR A 690 37.67 -1.36 -110.45
CA TYR A 690 37.17 -1.07 -109.10
C TYR A 690 38.29 -1.18 -108.08
N GLY A 691 38.19 -0.39 -107.01
CA GLY A 691 39.15 -0.37 -105.91
C GLY A 691 39.70 1.03 -105.66
N GLY A 692 40.66 1.12 -104.74
CA GLY A 692 41.18 2.38 -104.23
C GLY A 692 40.71 2.66 -102.80
N GLU A 693 41.39 3.61 -102.16
CA GLU A 693 41.14 4.04 -100.80
C GLU A 693 40.39 5.38 -100.83
N ILE A 694 39.31 5.49 -100.06
CA ILE A 694 38.62 6.73 -99.74
C ILE A 694 38.72 6.91 -98.23
N LYS A 695 39.47 7.91 -97.79
CA LYS A 695 39.67 8.16 -96.37
C LYS A 695 40.09 9.60 -96.11
N ASP A 696 39.55 10.20 -95.05
CA ASP A 696 39.95 11.52 -94.55
C ASP A 696 39.91 12.63 -95.62
N GLY A 697 38.85 12.63 -96.46
CA GLY A 697 38.69 13.61 -97.55
C GLY A 697 39.71 13.45 -98.68
N LYS A 698 40.46 12.34 -98.72
CA LYS A 698 41.44 12.00 -99.76
C LYS A 698 41.10 10.67 -100.41
N PHE A 699 41.53 10.51 -101.66
CA PHE A 699 41.48 9.21 -102.32
C PHE A 699 42.82 8.83 -102.94
N LYS A 700 43.05 7.52 -103.04
CA LYS A 700 44.19 6.92 -103.74
C LYS A 700 43.73 5.73 -104.57
N PHE A 701 44.15 5.66 -105.82
CA PHE A 701 43.89 4.54 -106.72
C PHE A 701 45.21 3.98 -107.25
N TYR A 702 45.44 2.68 -107.17
CA TYR A 702 46.68 2.07 -107.65
C TYR A 702 46.71 2.05 -109.19
N GLY A 703 47.61 2.83 -109.78
CA GLY A 703 47.68 3.12 -111.23
C GLY A 703 48.79 2.38 -111.98
N LEU A 704 49.85 1.94 -111.28
CA LEU A 704 51.06 1.37 -111.92
C LEU A 704 50.77 0.13 -112.77
N ASP A 705 49.96 -0.79 -112.25
CA ASP A 705 49.57 -2.04 -112.93
C ASP A 705 48.57 -1.83 -114.08
N LYS A 706 48.09 -0.59 -114.27
CA LYS A 706 47.17 -0.26 -115.37
C LYS A 706 47.89 0.13 -116.66
N ALA A 707 49.23 0.15 -116.64
CA ALA A 707 50.09 0.40 -117.81
C ALA A 707 49.67 1.66 -118.61
N LEU A 708 49.33 2.73 -117.87
CA LEU A 708 48.86 3.98 -118.45
C LEU A 708 49.96 4.62 -119.31
N LYS A 709 49.58 5.14 -120.47
CA LYS A 709 50.46 5.87 -121.39
C LYS A 709 49.86 7.23 -121.75
N VAL A 710 50.72 8.14 -122.20
CA VAL A 710 50.29 9.45 -122.70
C VAL A 710 49.32 9.23 -123.87
N GLY A 711 48.18 9.91 -123.81
CA GLY A 711 47.07 9.76 -124.76
C GLY A 711 45.93 8.84 -124.29
N ASP A 712 46.08 8.09 -123.20
CA ASP A 712 44.98 7.33 -122.61
C ASP A 712 43.89 8.25 -122.03
N VAL A 713 42.62 7.90 -122.25
CA VAL A 713 41.48 8.54 -121.59
C VAL A 713 41.27 7.89 -120.23
N VAL A 714 41.70 8.59 -119.18
CA VAL A 714 41.61 8.11 -117.80
C VAL A 714 40.57 8.91 -117.02
N LYS A 715 39.58 8.25 -116.42
CA LYS A 715 38.52 8.89 -115.62
C LYS A 715 38.36 8.22 -114.26
N LEU A 716 38.32 8.99 -113.19
CA LEU A 716 38.08 8.51 -111.83
C LEU A 716 36.65 8.81 -111.41
N ASN A 717 35.90 7.81 -110.98
CA ASN A 717 34.50 7.94 -110.56
C ASN A 717 34.37 7.82 -109.04
N LEU A 718 33.59 8.69 -108.41
CA LEU A 718 33.26 8.64 -106.97
C LEU A 718 31.81 8.17 -106.77
N TYR A 719 31.61 7.28 -105.80
CA TYR A 719 30.33 6.62 -105.51
C TYR A 719 29.74 7.04 -104.16
N ASN A 720 28.41 7.09 -104.07
CA ASN A 720 27.70 7.14 -102.78
C ASN A 720 27.50 5.74 -102.16
N ALA A 721 26.92 5.69 -100.96
CA ALA A 721 26.59 4.44 -100.25
C ALA A 721 25.78 3.43 -101.09
N ASN A 722 24.90 3.92 -101.98
CA ASN A 722 24.08 3.10 -102.88
C ASN A 722 24.83 2.61 -104.14
N LYS A 723 26.14 2.86 -104.25
CA LYS A 723 27.00 2.51 -105.40
C LYS A 723 26.61 3.21 -106.70
N GLU A 724 26.01 4.39 -106.61
CA GLU A 724 25.74 5.27 -107.75
C GLU A 724 26.93 6.21 -107.97
N ILE A 725 27.35 6.40 -109.22
CA ILE A 725 28.39 7.39 -109.55
C ILE A 725 27.79 8.79 -109.40
N LYS A 726 28.31 9.58 -108.46
CA LYS A 726 27.89 10.97 -108.25
C LYS A 726 28.82 11.98 -108.90
N GLN A 727 30.07 11.61 -109.18
CA GLN A 727 30.99 12.47 -109.91
C GLN A 727 32.03 11.66 -110.69
N THR A 728 32.46 12.18 -111.83
CA THR A 728 33.55 11.68 -112.67
C THR A 728 34.61 12.77 -112.87
N ILE A 729 35.88 12.43 -112.65
CA ILE A 729 37.05 13.32 -112.72
C ILE A 729 37.98 12.82 -113.83
N ASN A 730 38.37 13.67 -114.77
CA ASN A 730 39.33 13.29 -115.82
C ASN A 730 40.77 13.40 -115.29
N ILE A 731 41.61 12.38 -115.56
CA ILE A 731 43.00 12.30 -115.14
C ILE A 731 43.92 12.51 -116.34
N GLN A 732 44.84 13.47 -116.26
CA GLN A 732 45.84 13.73 -117.29
C GLN A 732 47.09 12.85 -117.08
N VAL A 733 47.53 12.11 -118.11
CA VAL A 733 48.72 11.23 -118.10
C VAL A 733 49.91 11.91 -118.79
N VAL A 734 51.10 11.92 -118.17
CA VAL A 734 52.33 12.62 -118.66
C VAL A 734 53.60 11.75 -118.59
N GLU A 735 54.61 12.02 -119.44
CA GLU A 735 55.91 11.29 -119.45
C GLU A 735 56.90 11.76 -118.35
N PRO A 736 57.86 10.91 -117.94
CA PRO A 736 58.98 11.32 -117.08
C PRO A 736 60.01 12.22 -117.81
N LEU A 737 60.67 13.09 -117.05
CA LEU A 737 61.68 14.05 -117.53
C LEU A 737 63.00 13.38 -118.00
N LYS A 738 63.54 13.80 -119.15
CA LYS A 738 64.81 13.33 -119.77
C LYS A 738 65.64 14.50 -120.34
N VAL A 739 66.96 14.51 -120.08
CA VAL A 739 67.94 15.49 -120.60
C VAL A 739 69.29 14.86 -121.01
N THR A 740 69.96 15.38 -122.05
CA THR A 740 71.29 14.94 -122.54
C THR A 740 72.19 16.13 -122.92
N VAL A 741 73.53 16.00 -122.80
CA VAL A 741 74.51 17.07 -123.10
C VAL A 741 75.68 16.50 -123.92
N ALA A 742 76.15 17.23 -124.93
CA ALA A 742 77.24 16.83 -125.84
C ALA A 742 78.65 17.18 -125.32
N ASP A 743 79.67 16.48 -125.82
CA ASP A 743 81.10 16.76 -125.56
C ASP A 743 81.52 18.13 -126.15
N TYR A 744 82.52 18.79 -125.57
CA TYR A 744 83.02 20.12 -125.96
C TYR A 744 84.54 20.12 -126.22
N LYS A 745 84.99 20.51 -127.42
CA LYS A 745 86.42 20.65 -127.74
C LYS A 745 86.90 22.07 -127.41
N ILE A 746 88.07 22.20 -126.78
CA ILE A 746 88.67 23.49 -126.45
C ILE A 746 88.91 24.26 -127.75
N GLY A 747 88.31 25.46 -127.82
CA GLY A 747 88.28 26.28 -129.02
C GLY A 747 86.94 26.26 -129.78
N ASP A 748 85.99 25.38 -129.43
CA ASP A 748 84.65 25.37 -130.01
C ASP A 748 83.77 26.50 -129.47
N SER A 749 82.79 26.94 -130.26
CA SER A 749 81.91 28.04 -129.86
C SER A 749 80.89 27.70 -128.78
N ASN A 750 80.28 26.50 -128.79
CA ASN A 750 79.10 26.20 -127.97
C ASN A 750 79.10 24.79 -127.38
N ILE A 751 78.47 24.62 -126.21
CA ILE A 751 77.98 23.33 -125.68
C ILE A 751 76.55 23.12 -126.19
N ASN A 752 76.22 21.90 -126.63
CA ASN A 752 74.86 21.56 -127.09
C ASN A 752 74.20 20.52 -126.16
N ALA A 753 72.89 20.57 -125.99
CA ALA A 753 72.11 19.62 -125.19
C ALA A 753 70.67 19.42 -125.72
N THR A 754 69.96 18.38 -125.27
CA THR A 754 68.54 18.10 -125.63
C THR A 754 67.69 17.67 -124.44
N PHE A 755 66.36 17.87 -124.51
CA PHE A 755 65.39 17.54 -123.44
C PHE A 755 63.98 17.21 -123.99
N ASN A 756 63.16 16.44 -123.24
CA ASN A 756 61.80 16.02 -123.65
C ASN A 756 60.64 16.75 -122.95
N ASN A 757 60.90 17.63 -121.98
CA ASN A 757 59.88 18.34 -121.22
C ASN A 757 59.91 19.84 -121.52
N SER A 758 58.80 20.38 -122.03
CA SER A 758 58.61 21.81 -122.31
C SER A 758 58.71 22.72 -121.08
N ASP A 759 58.63 22.16 -119.87
CA ASP A 759 58.83 22.91 -118.63
C ASP A 759 60.26 23.44 -118.52
N ILE A 760 61.25 22.80 -119.16
CA ILE A 760 62.62 23.33 -119.26
C ILE A 760 62.62 24.53 -120.19
N THR A 761 62.81 25.71 -119.61
CA THR A 761 62.84 26.98 -120.34
C THR A 761 64.17 27.73 -120.17
N LYS A 762 65.01 27.32 -119.21
CA LYS A 762 66.29 27.97 -118.92
C LYS A 762 67.39 26.94 -118.68
N VAL A 763 68.62 27.29 -119.07
CA VAL A 763 69.82 26.53 -118.71
C VAL A 763 70.91 27.42 -118.12
N GLY A 764 71.80 26.82 -117.34
CA GLY A 764 73.04 27.46 -116.94
C GLY A 764 74.21 26.47 -116.97
N VAL A 765 75.38 26.94 -117.37
CA VAL A 765 76.63 26.16 -117.36
C VAL A 765 77.51 26.63 -116.21
N VAL A 766 77.98 25.70 -115.39
CA VAL A 766 78.96 25.95 -114.33
C VAL A 766 80.31 25.49 -114.83
N VAL A 767 81.32 26.36 -114.82
CA VAL A 767 82.72 26.04 -115.15
C VAL A 767 83.57 26.33 -113.92
N ASP A 768 84.27 25.33 -113.40
CA ASP A 768 85.14 25.42 -112.21
C ASP A 768 84.46 26.16 -111.03
N GLY A 769 83.19 25.82 -110.78
CA GLY A 769 82.40 26.39 -109.69
C GLY A 769 81.73 27.74 -109.99
N LYS A 770 82.06 28.41 -111.10
CA LYS A 770 81.39 29.65 -111.50
C LYS A 770 80.24 29.37 -112.46
N LYS A 771 79.03 29.80 -112.07
CA LYS A 771 77.82 29.64 -112.87
C LYS A 771 77.68 30.76 -113.90
N TYR A 772 77.33 30.36 -115.12
CA TYR A 772 77.02 31.22 -116.24
C TYR A 772 75.60 30.92 -116.72
N TRP A 773 74.76 31.94 -116.72
CA TRP A 773 73.44 31.87 -117.34
C TRP A 773 73.54 32.25 -118.82
N GLY A 774 72.67 31.67 -119.64
CA GLY A 774 72.59 31.96 -121.07
C GLY A 774 72.30 30.72 -121.89
N GLY A 775 72.50 30.83 -123.19
CA GLY A 775 72.20 29.79 -124.17
C GLY A 775 70.76 29.85 -124.66
N ASP A 776 70.57 29.44 -125.91
CA ASP A 776 69.26 29.33 -126.55
C ASP A 776 68.62 28.01 -126.13
N VAL A 777 67.45 28.09 -125.48
CA VAL A 777 66.65 26.94 -125.04
C VAL A 777 65.34 26.96 -125.82
N ALA A 778 65.25 26.13 -126.86
CA ALA A 778 64.08 26.06 -127.72
C ALA A 778 63.98 24.68 -128.37
N ASP A 779 62.76 24.25 -128.69
CA ASP A 779 62.48 23.04 -129.47
C ASP A 779 63.16 21.76 -128.94
N GLY A 780 63.19 21.61 -127.61
CA GLY A 780 63.83 20.46 -126.95
C GLY A 780 65.35 20.43 -127.09
N LYS A 781 65.98 21.55 -127.49
CA LYS A 781 67.41 21.70 -127.70
C LYS A 781 67.96 22.88 -126.91
N VAL A 782 69.25 22.80 -126.64
CA VAL A 782 70.03 23.81 -125.93
C VAL A 782 71.31 24.08 -126.70
N LYS A 783 71.63 25.35 -126.90
CA LYS A 783 72.91 25.80 -127.47
C LYS A 783 73.50 26.89 -126.58
N PHE A 784 74.60 26.60 -125.91
CA PHE A 784 75.20 27.49 -124.92
C PHE A 784 76.60 27.95 -125.35
N TYR A 785 76.81 29.25 -125.56
CA TYR A 785 78.11 29.79 -125.97
C TYR A 785 79.16 29.66 -124.87
N ALA A 786 80.26 28.95 -125.14
CA ALA A 786 81.24 28.52 -124.15
C ALA A 786 82.71 28.87 -124.47
N LEU A 787 83.01 29.38 -125.67
CA LEU A 787 84.38 29.68 -126.13
C LEU A 787 85.20 30.58 -125.19
N ASP A 788 84.57 31.62 -124.67
CA ASP A 788 85.19 32.58 -123.74
C ASP A 788 85.24 32.05 -122.29
N LYS A 789 84.47 31.00 -121.99
CA LYS A 789 84.22 30.47 -120.64
C LYS A 789 85.08 29.25 -120.34
N ILE A 790 85.34 28.38 -121.32
CA ILE A 790 86.10 27.13 -121.16
C ILE A 790 87.40 27.23 -121.95
N LYS A 791 88.50 27.52 -121.24
CA LYS A 791 89.82 27.74 -121.86
C LYS A 791 90.80 26.58 -121.66
N SER A 792 90.51 25.69 -120.71
CA SER A 792 91.36 24.55 -120.38
C SER A 792 90.58 23.25 -120.45
N ALA A 793 91.19 22.21 -121.01
CA ALA A 793 90.63 20.87 -121.00
C ALA A 793 90.61 20.25 -119.58
N SER A 794 91.26 20.88 -118.60
CA SER A 794 91.24 20.45 -117.19
C SER A 794 90.07 21.01 -116.37
N SER A 795 89.25 21.91 -116.94
CA SER A 795 88.11 22.51 -116.23
C SER A 795 86.99 21.50 -115.97
N VAL A 796 86.30 21.61 -114.83
CA VAL A 796 85.08 20.84 -114.53
C VAL A 796 83.86 21.64 -114.97
N VAL A 797 83.06 21.06 -115.87
CA VAL A 797 81.91 21.75 -116.46
C VAL A 797 80.61 20.97 -116.27
N THR A 798 79.55 21.63 -115.80
CA THR A 798 78.19 21.05 -115.70
C THR A 798 77.13 21.97 -116.32
N MET A 799 76.08 21.39 -116.87
CA MET A 799 74.90 22.08 -117.40
C MET A 799 73.67 21.70 -116.58
N ASN A 800 72.96 22.73 -116.11
CA ASN A 800 71.75 22.63 -115.30
C ASN A 800 70.54 23.12 -116.09
N PHE A 801 69.39 22.45 -115.90
CA PHE A 801 68.12 22.71 -116.58
C PHE A 801 67.07 23.18 -115.56
N TYR A 802 66.36 24.26 -115.87
CA TYR A 802 65.43 24.91 -114.96
C TYR A 802 64.09 25.19 -115.64
N ASP A 803 63.03 25.28 -114.82
CA ASP A 803 61.75 25.81 -115.24
C ASP A 803 61.72 27.35 -115.31
N ALA A 804 60.56 27.90 -115.67
CA ALA A 804 60.35 29.35 -115.79
C ALA A 804 60.54 30.09 -114.45
N ASP A 805 60.25 29.41 -113.33
CA ASP A 805 60.33 29.92 -111.97
C ASP A 805 61.72 29.74 -111.34
N ASN A 806 62.67 29.18 -112.09
CA ASN A 806 64.05 28.85 -111.70
C ASN A 806 64.18 27.64 -110.77
N ASN A 807 63.19 26.74 -110.70
CA ASN A 807 63.35 25.47 -110.02
C ASN A 807 64.27 24.56 -110.85
N LEU A 808 65.23 23.93 -110.18
CA LEU A 808 66.16 23.00 -110.82
C LEU A 808 65.42 21.71 -111.17
N LEU A 809 65.28 21.43 -112.46
CA LEU A 809 64.61 20.23 -112.97
C LEU A 809 65.61 19.09 -113.25
N ALA A 810 66.82 19.39 -113.72
CA ALA A 810 67.86 18.39 -113.99
C ALA A 810 69.30 18.97 -114.02
N THR A 811 70.33 18.12 -113.89
CA THR A 811 71.76 18.48 -114.01
C THR A 811 72.57 17.40 -114.75
N LYS A 812 73.57 17.79 -115.56
CA LYS A 812 74.47 16.90 -116.32
C LYS A 812 75.88 17.48 -116.46
N GLN A 813 76.91 16.63 -116.51
CA GLN A 813 78.31 17.04 -116.71
C GLN A 813 78.66 17.16 -118.21
N VAL A 814 79.54 18.09 -118.57
CA VAL A 814 80.08 18.31 -119.93
C VAL A 814 81.52 17.78 -119.98
N LYS A 815 81.86 17.00 -121.01
CA LYS A 815 83.19 16.39 -121.21
C LYS A 815 84.05 17.24 -122.16
N LEU A 816 85.34 17.48 -121.84
CA LEU A 816 86.24 18.41 -122.57
C LEU A 816 87.38 17.72 -123.39
N LEU A 817 87.85 18.31 -124.52
CA LEU A 817 88.93 17.80 -125.42
C LEU A 817 89.99 18.89 -125.84
N ALA A 818 91.31 18.61 -125.99
CA ALA A 818 92.40 19.60 -126.24
C ALA A 818 92.72 19.99 -127.73
N SER A 819 93.62 20.99 -127.99
CA SER A 819 94.03 21.55 -129.32
C SER A 819 95.49 21.23 -129.77
N TYR A 820 95.82 21.29 -131.08
CA TYR A 820 97.15 20.98 -131.70
C TYR A 820 98.20 22.13 -131.67
N ALA A 821 99.53 21.83 -131.66
CA ALA A 821 100.64 22.84 -131.61
C ALA A 821 102.00 22.36 -132.21
N GLY A 822 102.83 23.25 -132.81
CA GLY A 822 104.20 22.92 -133.34
C GLY A 822 104.99 24.08 -133.99
N GLU A 823 106.31 23.96 -134.21
CA GLU A 823 107.20 25.04 -134.71
C GLU A 823 108.21 24.58 -135.78
N VAL A 824 108.47 25.39 -136.83
CA VAL A 824 109.59 25.17 -137.80
C VAL A 824 110.83 25.98 -137.44
N THR A 825 112.02 25.40 -137.59
CA THR A 825 113.31 26.04 -137.25
C THR A 825 113.96 26.72 -138.46
N THR A 826 114.95 27.58 -138.19
CA THR A 826 115.71 28.32 -139.22
C THR A 826 116.51 27.36 -140.09
N ALA A 827 116.39 27.50 -141.42
CA ALA A 827 117.20 26.76 -142.39
C ALA A 827 118.27 27.67 -143.03
N ASN A 828 119.34 27.06 -143.53
CA ASN A 828 120.36 27.73 -144.33
C ASN A 828 120.31 27.21 -145.78
N TYR A 829 120.58 28.07 -146.76
CA TYR A 829 120.61 27.73 -148.17
C TYR A 829 121.80 28.41 -148.85
N LYS A 830 122.60 27.64 -149.59
CA LYS A 830 123.66 28.19 -150.43
C LYS A 830 123.16 28.35 -151.87
N VAL A 831 123.44 29.50 -152.49
CA VAL A 831 122.97 29.79 -153.85
C VAL A 831 123.46 28.71 -154.82
N GLY A 832 122.51 28.12 -155.56
CA GLY A 832 122.76 27.05 -156.51
C GLY A 832 122.50 25.64 -155.98
N GLU A 833 122.21 25.45 -154.68
CA GLU A 833 121.82 24.14 -154.16
C GLU A 833 120.41 23.71 -154.57
N ASN A 834 120.16 22.40 -154.56
CA ASN A 834 118.89 21.87 -155.05
C ASN A 834 117.72 22.06 -154.08
N ASN A 835 117.99 22.12 -152.78
CA ASN A 835 116.95 22.10 -151.74
C ASN A 835 117.29 23.01 -150.56
N ILE A 836 116.27 23.57 -149.93
CA ILE A 836 116.33 24.09 -148.58
C ILE A 836 115.99 22.94 -147.62
N THR A 837 116.80 22.72 -146.60
CA THR A 837 116.53 21.72 -145.55
C THR A 837 116.54 22.39 -144.17
N GLY A 838 115.64 21.97 -143.29
CA GLY A 838 115.54 22.47 -141.91
C GLY A 838 114.82 21.49 -140.99
N ALA A 839 114.57 21.89 -139.74
CA ALA A 839 113.93 21.04 -138.74
C ALA A 839 112.60 21.63 -138.22
N PHE A 840 111.82 20.84 -137.48
CA PHE A 840 110.59 21.29 -136.83
C PHE A 840 110.26 20.43 -135.59
N THR A 841 109.39 20.94 -134.72
CA THR A 841 108.85 20.25 -133.53
C THR A 841 107.31 20.29 -133.52
N GLY A 842 106.71 19.44 -132.69
CA GLY A 842 105.26 19.37 -132.49
C GLY A 842 104.50 18.85 -133.72
N ASP A 843 103.24 19.25 -133.84
CA ASP A 843 102.25 18.68 -134.74
C ASP A 843 102.38 19.15 -136.21
N VAL A 844 103.55 19.66 -136.63
CA VAL A 844 103.75 20.10 -138.02
C VAL A 844 103.73 18.89 -138.96
N LYS A 845 102.76 18.85 -139.87
CA LYS A 845 102.58 17.79 -140.88
C LYS A 845 102.86 18.26 -142.30
N GLN A 846 102.84 19.56 -142.56
CA GLN A 846 103.14 20.12 -143.87
C GLN A 846 104.05 21.34 -143.73
N VAL A 847 104.92 21.54 -144.72
CA VAL A 847 105.69 22.79 -144.86
C VAL A 847 105.39 23.50 -146.17
N ALA A 848 105.65 24.79 -146.19
CA ALA A 848 105.67 25.62 -147.39
C ALA A 848 106.85 26.58 -147.32
N ILE A 849 107.33 27.10 -148.44
CA ILE A 849 108.27 28.24 -148.45
C ILE A 849 107.65 29.44 -149.15
N SER A 850 108.10 30.65 -148.84
CA SER A 850 107.87 31.83 -149.69
C SER A 850 109.20 32.40 -150.14
N ILE A 851 109.26 32.93 -151.36
CA ILE A 851 110.44 33.62 -151.92
C ILE A 851 109.96 35.01 -152.36
N ASN A 852 110.52 36.07 -151.79
CA ASN A 852 110.11 37.46 -151.99
C ASN A 852 108.58 37.66 -151.92
N GLY A 853 107.94 37.03 -150.93
CA GLY A 853 106.49 37.10 -150.70
C GLY A 853 105.64 36.12 -151.52
N THR A 854 106.18 35.46 -152.54
CA THR A 854 105.43 34.46 -153.32
C THR A 854 105.51 33.11 -152.62
N LYS A 855 104.35 32.55 -152.21
CA LYS A 855 104.27 31.26 -151.47
C LYS A 855 104.25 30.06 -152.42
N TYR A 856 105.03 29.06 -152.06
CA TYR A 856 105.13 27.76 -152.71
C TYR A 856 104.86 26.67 -151.68
N TYR A 857 103.82 25.88 -151.94
CA TYR A 857 103.48 24.72 -151.14
C TYR A 857 104.15 23.48 -151.73
N GLY A 858 104.65 22.60 -150.86
CA GLY A 858 105.42 21.43 -151.28
C GLY A 858 106.49 21.07 -150.26
N GLY A 859 107.51 20.37 -150.74
CA GLY A 859 108.54 19.81 -149.86
C GLY A 859 108.06 18.57 -149.12
N THR A 860 109.00 17.87 -148.50
CA THR A 860 108.76 16.62 -147.79
C THR A 860 109.07 16.84 -146.32
N VAL A 861 108.11 16.49 -145.48
CA VAL A 861 108.22 16.54 -144.02
C VAL A 861 108.48 15.12 -143.53
N SER A 862 109.59 14.90 -142.84
CA SER A 862 109.85 13.67 -142.10
C SER A 862 109.55 13.90 -140.63
N ALA A 863 108.35 13.50 -140.19
CA ALA A 863 107.95 13.61 -138.79
C ALA A 863 108.87 12.81 -137.85
N THR A 864 109.41 11.68 -138.31
CA THR A 864 110.30 10.84 -137.50
C THR A 864 111.68 11.46 -137.32
N ALA A 865 112.21 12.12 -138.35
CA ALA A 865 113.49 12.80 -138.26
C ALA A 865 113.38 14.24 -137.70
N GLY A 866 112.16 14.77 -137.61
CA GLY A 866 111.91 16.17 -137.27
C GLY A 866 112.49 17.14 -138.30
N THR A 867 112.63 16.72 -139.56
CA THR A 867 113.25 17.51 -140.63
C THR A 867 112.33 17.71 -141.81
N TYR A 868 112.47 18.82 -142.52
CA TYR A 868 111.83 19.07 -143.80
C TYR A 868 112.85 19.34 -144.90
N LYS A 869 112.46 19.06 -146.14
CA LYS A 869 113.23 19.37 -147.35
C LYS A 869 112.31 19.99 -148.40
N PHE A 870 112.72 21.11 -149.00
CA PHE A 870 111.97 21.79 -150.05
C PHE A 870 112.87 22.03 -151.27
N TYR A 871 112.48 21.53 -152.44
CA TYR A 871 113.25 21.68 -153.68
C TYR A 871 113.12 23.10 -154.25
N VAL A 872 114.25 23.74 -154.58
CA VAL A 872 114.29 25.17 -154.96
C VAL A 872 115.19 25.52 -156.14
N LEU A 873 115.89 24.56 -156.76
CA LEU A 873 116.82 24.83 -157.86
C LEU A 873 116.17 25.61 -159.02
N ASP A 874 114.94 25.22 -159.37
CA ASP A 874 114.16 25.83 -160.46
C ASP A 874 113.65 27.24 -160.12
N LYS A 875 113.75 27.64 -158.85
CA LYS A 875 113.33 28.96 -158.35
C LYS A 875 114.42 30.02 -158.50
N LYS A 876 115.65 29.63 -158.86
CA LYS A 876 116.78 30.53 -159.16
C LYS A 876 117.00 31.60 -158.07
N ILE A 877 116.92 31.18 -156.81
CA ILE A 877 117.09 32.03 -155.64
C ILE A 877 118.45 32.73 -155.69
N LYS A 878 118.45 34.05 -155.52
CA LYS A 878 119.64 34.91 -155.44
C LYS A 878 119.95 35.24 -153.98
N ALA A 879 121.20 35.61 -153.71
CA ALA A 879 121.62 36.03 -152.36
C ALA A 879 120.81 37.22 -151.81
N THR A 880 120.21 38.03 -152.70
CA THR A 880 119.35 39.17 -152.34
C THR A 880 117.90 38.82 -152.05
N ASP A 881 117.47 37.56 -152.26
CA ASP A 881 116.07 37.17 -152.07
C ASP A 881 115.76 36.91 -150.59
N THR A 882 114.52 37.17 -150.16
CA THR A 882 114.01 36.80 -148.84
C THR A 882 113.22 35.52 -148.92
N VAL A 883 113.61 34.49 -148.15
CA VAL A 883 112.93 33.19 -148.15
C VAL A 883 112.41 32.84 -146.75
N ILE A 884 111.16 32.37 -146.61
CA ILE A 884 110.54 31.98 -145.33
C ILE A 884 109.94 30.57 -145.42
N VAL A 885 110.18 29.69 -144.45
CA VAL A 885 109.48 28.43 -144.27
C VAL A 885 108.26 28.58 -143.35
N TYR A 886 107.17 27.83 -143.60
CA TYR A 886 105.95 27.77 -142.79
C TYR A 886 105.67 26.32 -142.41
N GLY A 887 105.21 26.07 -141.18
CA GLY A 887 104.75 24.76 -140.70
C GLY A 887 103.25 24.77 -140.39
N TYR A 888 102.54 23.71 -140.78
CA TYR A 888 101.08 23.57 -140.65
C TYR A 888 100.69 22.27 -139.93
N ASP A 889 99.56 22.28 -139.21
CA ASP A 889 98.99 21.13 -138.51
C ASP A 889 98.30 20.13 -139.48
N PRO A 890 97.79 18.96 -139.00
CA PRO A 890 97.08 18.00 -139.84
C PRO A 890 95.78 18.54 -140.47
N GLU A 891 95.18 19.59 -139.89
CA GLU A 891 93.96 20.25 -140.38
C GLU A 891 94.30 21.40 -141.37
N GLY A 892 95.58 21.61 -141.68
CA GLY A 892 96.06 22.63 -142.63
C GLY A 892 96.14 24.04 -142.04
N LYS A 893 96.02 24.20 -140.72
CA LYS A 893 96.17 25.50 -140.05
C LYS A 893 97.64 25.80 -139.79
N GLN A 894 98.06 27.03 -140.06
CA GLN A 894 99.44 27.43 -139.84
C GLN A 894 99.76 27.39 -138.35
N LEU A 895 100.77 26.61 -137.98
CA LEU A 895 101.29 26.52 -136.62
C LEU A 895 102.44 27.52 -136.40
N SER A 896 103.34 27.69 -137.38
CA SER A 896 104.54 28.52 -137.25
C SER A 896 105.17 28.93 -138.60
N GLN A 897 106.12 29.89 -138.61
CA GLN A 897 106.94 30.30 -139.77
C GLN A 897 108.34 30.84 -139.37
N LYS A 898 109.37 30.70 -140.22
CA LYS A 898 110.75 31.19 -139.98
C LYS A 898 111.49 31.58 -141.28
N THR A 899 112.33 32.61 -141.25
CA THR A 899 113.15 33.03 -142.40
C THR A 899 114.33 32.07 -142.62
N VAL A 900 114.72 31.86 -143.88
CA VAL A 900 115.87 31.03 -144.32
C VAL A 900 117.07 31.95 -144.57
N THR A 901 118.25 31.57 -144.06
CA THR A 901 119.51 32.31 -144.26
C THR A 901 120.16 31.92 -145.59
N ILE A 902 120.52 32.89 -146.44
CA ILE A 902 121.11 32.64 -147.78
C ILE A 902 122.59 33.04 -147.82
N THR A 903 123.44 32.20 -148.42
CA THR A 903 124.88 32.43 -148.60
C THR A 903 125.32 32.23 -150.06
N GLU A 904 126.35 32.96 -150.52
CA GLU A 904 126.87 32.87 -151.91
C GLU A 904 127.59 31.55 -152.23
#